data_AF-A0A553EQP9-F1
#
_entry.id   AF-A0A553EQP9-F1
#
_cell.length_a   1.000
_cell.length_b   1.000
_cell.length_c   1.000
_cell.angle_alpha   90.00
_cell.angle_beta   90.00
_cell.angle_gamma   90.00
#
_symmetry.space_group_name_H-M   'P 1'
#
loop_
_entity.id
_entity.type
_entity.pdbx_description
1 polymer ?
#
loop_
_entity_poly.entity_id
_entity_poly.type
_entity_poly.pdbx_seq_one_letter_code
_entity_poly.pdbx_strand_id
1 'polypeptide(L)'
;MSDFYQKIIIFFLVFLPAIAVHGQGFVTTWQTTTPNEQITIPITGFGFNYTVDWGDGSIDTNVTDNISHTYASAGNHTVTITGDFPRIHFDDVAVDKDKILEINQWGAIAWTSMEGAFHGCTNLTVPATDAPDLSGVVSMISMFEKCEAFNEPVNHWDVSNIADMTGLFRSASSFNQPLDNWDVGNVILMDWMFHEAGSFNQDIGGWNVGSVTNMQDMFHEAGSFNQDIGGWNVGNVTNMQHMFHEAGSFNQDIGGWNVGNVTEMGSMFQNATIFNQNLEAWDVSNVVAMDAMFAFARSFNQPLNGWNVSNVTDMGGMFSNTRDFNQDIGAWNVSNVTVMGGMFAVAESFNQDIGAWNVGNVTDMGGMFTNARDFNQDIGAWNVSSVTDMGGMFTNARDFNQDIEAWNVSNVTNMRSMFSNASGFNQPLNAWDVSLVTNMDNMFEDASSFNQYLGSWTSNAINRNNMFINSGMDCNKYSATLIGWETNTSANNVILDADGLQYGTNVADVVNELVNNRSWTINGHTPSAGECRLFEIDAIANANVNENSVYTSVTPNLSGDTPIGNVTYTISGGADAADFTINGTTGVVSMVGRDFESPADANTDNVYEIEITATDNDNNSDTETWTVTVTDQIEVANFTI
;
A
#
# COMPACT_ATOMS: atom_id res chain seq x y z
N MET A 1 -32.50 -70.01 -42.80
CA MET A 1 -32.52 -68.54 -42.61
C MET A 1 -31.07 -68.11 -42.70
N SER A 2 -30.60 -68.00 -43.95
CA SER A 2 -30.30 -66.75 -44.69
C SER A 2 -28.87 -66.30 -44.35
N ASP A 3 -27.89 -66.63 -45.19
CA ASP A 3 -27.37 -65.76 -46.27
C ASP A 3 -26.62 -64.55 -45.66
N PHE A 4 -25.39 -64.18 -45.99
CA PHE A 4 -24.64 -64.34 -47.23
C PHE A 4 -23.21 -63.77 -46.99
N TYR A 5 -22.18 -64.49 -47.47
CA TYR A 5 -20.95 -63.99 -48.12
C TYR A 5 -19.89 -63.20 -47.32
N GLN A 6 -18.60 -63.18 -47.66
CA GLN A 6 -17.64 -64.00 -48.41
C GLN A 6 -16.36 -63.14 -48.45
N LYS A 7 -15.21 -63.69 -48.00
CA LYS A 7 -13.79 -63.47 -48.41
C LYS A 7 -13.34 -62.04 -48.82
N ILE A 8 -12.14 -61.61 -48.45
CA ILE A 8 -10.94 -61.81 -49.30
C ILE A 8 -9.69 -61.36 -48.52
N ILE A 9 -8.70 -62.25 -48.45
CA ILE A 9 -7.29 -61.95 -48.15
C ILE A 9 -6.67 -61.46 -49.47
N ILE A 10 -6.13 -60.24 -49.49
CA ILE A 10 -5.26 -59.76 -50.58
C ILE A 10 -3.86 -59.54 -50.03
N PHE A 11 -2.94 -60.29 -50.62
CA PHE A 11 -1.51 -60.10 -50.62
C PHE A 11 -1.20 -58.91 -51.55
N PHE A 12 -0.56 -57.85 -51.08
CA PHE A 12 0.14 -56.90 -51.95
C PHE A 12 1.60 -56.80 -51.51
N LEU A 13 2.44 -57.48 -52.29
CA LEU A 13 3.85 -57.14 -52.47
C LEU A 13 3.87 -55.80 -53.22
N VAL A 14 4.43 -54.76 -52.63
CA VAL A 14 4.86 -53.56 -53.38
C VAL A 14 6.36 -53.41 -53.17
N PHE A 15 7.06 -53.49 -54.29
CA PHE A 15 8.47 -53.17 -54.43
C PHE A 15 8.64 -51.65 -54.28
N LEU A 16 9.57 -51.26 -53.41
CA LEU A 16 10.06 -49.90 -53.15
C LEU A 16 10.42 -49.10 -54.42
N PRO A 17 10.52 -47.78 -54.31
CA PRO A 17 11.87 -47.24 -54.26
C PRO A 17 12.14 -46.80 -52.84
N ALA A 18 13.35 -47.09 -52.37
CA ALA A 18 13.93 -46.32 -51.30
C ALA A 18 13.84 -44.86 -51.75
N ILE A 19 12.89 -44.11 -51.22
CA ILE A 19 12.93 -42.66 -51.29
C ILE A 19 14.17 -42.33 -50.50
N ALA A 20 15.17 -41.81 -51.20
CA ALA A 20 16.34 -41.23 -50.58
C ALA A 20 15.84 -40.25 -49.52
N VAL A 21 16.28 -40.44 -48.27
CA VAL A 21 16.09 -39.49 -47.17
C VAL A 21 16.93 -38.26 -47.47
N HIS A 22 16.45 -37.43 -48.40
CA HIS A 22 16.95 -36.10 -48.68
C HIS A 22 15.74 -35.15 -48.67
N GLY A 23 15.58 -34.46 -47.54
CA GLY A 23 14.96 -33.13 -47.44
C GLY A 23 13.44 -33.07 -47.41
N GLN A 24 12.79 -33.38 -46.28
CA GLN A 24 11.56 -32.63 -45.96
C GLN A 24 12.00 -31.26 -45.45
N GLY A 25 11.74 -30.21 -46.24
CA GLY A 25 12.09 -28.84 -45.87
C GLY A 25 11.13 -28.23 -44.86
N PHE A 26 11.54 -27.11 -44.26
CA PHE A 26 10.67 -26.22 -43.50
C PHE A 26 9.82 -25.41 -44.49
N VAL A 27 8.50 -25.59 -44.45
CA VAL A 27 7.56 -25.03 -45.45
C VAL A 27 6.64 -24.02 -44.77
N THR A 28 6.57 -22.81 -45.33
CA THR A 28 5.80 -21.68 -44.79
C THR A 28 4.95 -21.00 -45.86
N THR A 29 3.84 -20.40 -45.46
CA THR A 29 3.03 -19.51 -46.31
C THR A 29 3.28 -18.07 -45.88
N TRP A 30 3.56 -17.21 -46.87
CA TRP A 30 3.76 -15.77 -46.66
C TRP A 30 2.83 -14.97 -47.55
N GLN A 31 2.47 -13.75 -47.15
CA GLN A 31 1.61 -12.86 -47.94
C GLN A 31 2.34 -11.58 -48.35
N THR A 32 2.19 -11.23 -49.63
CA THR A 32 2.45 -9.90 -50.15
C THR A 32 1.14 -9.22 -50.56
N THR A 33 0.97 -7.96 -50.22
CA THR A 33 -0.30 -7.22 -50.42
C THR A 33 -0.30 -6.38 -51.69
N THR A 34 0.87 -5.98 -52.17
CA THR A 34 1.05 -5.24 -53.42
C THR A 34 2.11 -5.87 -54.33
N PRO A 35 2.01 -5.68 -55.66
CA PRO A 35 3.02 -6.14 -56.60
C PRO A 35 4.42 -5.58 -56.30
N ASN A 36 5.45 -6.40 -56.44
CA ASN A 36 6.87 -6.08 -56.18
C ASN A 36 7.23 -5.85 -54.71
N GLU A 37 6.41 -6.35 -53.78
CA GLU A 37 6.81 -6.49 -52.39
C GLU A 37 7.84 -7.62 -52.20
N GLN A 38 8.64 -7.48 -51.14
CA GLN A 38 9.64 -8.46 -50.76
C GLN A 38 9.19 -9.31 -49.57
N ILE A 39 9.73 -10.52 -49.51
CA ILE A 39 9.77 -11.36 -48.31
C ILE A 39 11.24 -11.61 -47.98
N THR A 40 11.59 -11.39 -46.73
CA THR A 40 12.92 -11.62 -46.16
C THR A 40 12.87 -12.78 -45.19
N ILE A 41 13.79 -13.72 -45.32
CA ILE A 41 14.03 -14.77 -44.32
C ILE A 41 15.04 -14.23 -43.30
N PRO A 42 14.62 -13.92 -42.06
CA PRO A 42 15.50 -13.30 -41.08
C PRO A 42 16.22 -14.37 -40.25
N ILE A 43 17.54 -14.27 -40.18
CA ILE A 43 18.43 -15.15 -39.43
C ILE A 43 19.45 -14.31 -38.64
N THR A 44 20.13 -14.95 -37.68
CA THR A 44 21.25 -14.36 -36.95
C THR A 44 22.21 -15.45 -36.50
N GLY A 45 23.48 -15.11 -36.28
CA GLY A 45 24.50 -16.04 -35.84
C GLY A 45 25.25 -16.72 -36.99
N PHE A 46 25.61 -18.00 -36.80
CA PHE A 46 26.47 -18.76 -37.72
C PHE A 46 25.92 -20.18 -37.95
N GLY A 47 26.52 -20.92 -38.87
CA GLY A 47 26.14 -22.30 -39.17
C GLY A 47 25.09 -22.44 -40.28
N PHE A 48 24.82 -21.35 -41.01
CA PHE A 48 23.89 -21.32 -42.13
C PHE A 48 24.57 -21.79 -43.42
N ASN A 49 23.92 -22.72 -44.11
CA ASN A 49 24.22 -23.10 -45.49
C ASN A 49 22.95 -23.73 -46.08
N TYR A 50 21.99 -22.88 -46.40
CA TYR A 50 20.63 -23.30 -46.74
C TYR A 50 20.26 -22.96 -48.18
N THR A 51 19.17 -23.56 -48.63
CA THR A 51 18.53 -23.34 -49.91
C THR A 51 17.10 -22.87 -49.67
N VAL A 52 16.68 -21.81 -50.35
CA VAL A 52 15.32 -21.28 -50.32
C VAL A 52 14.69 -21.48 -51.70
N ASP A 53 13.62 -22.24 -51.76
CA ASP A 53 12.70 -22.27 -52.90
C ASP A 53 11.54 -21.31 -52.59
N TRP A 54 11.41 -20.27 -53.41
CA TRP A 54 10.44 -19.19 -53.22
C TRP A 54 9.04 -19.54 -53.75
N GLY A 55 8.85 -20.73 -54.33
CA GLY A 55 7.55 -21.20 -54.81
C GLY A 55 7.06 -20.56 -56.12
N ASP A 56 7.82 -19.61 -56.68
CA ASP A 56 7.56 -18.97 -57.97
C ASP A 56 8.49 -19.46 -59.09
N GLY A 57 9.28 -20.50 -58.81
CA GLY A 57 10.32 -21.05 -59.69
C GLY A 57 11.71 -20.47 -59.46
N SER A 58 11.85 -19.47 -58.58
CA SER A 58 13.14 -18.93 -58.13
C SER A 58 13.68 -19.76 -56.96
N ILE A 59 14.97 -20.10 -57.02
CA ILE A 59 15.67 -20.86 -55.97
C ILE A 59 17.03 -20.21 -55.72
N ASP A 60 17.32 -19.93 -54.45
CA ASP A 60 18.63 -19.49 -53.98
C ASP A 60 19.30 -20.61 -53.18
N THR A 61 20.58 -20.89 -53.47
CA THR A 61 21.34 -21.98 -52.86
C THR A 61 22.61 -21.46 -52.19
N ASN A 62 23.12 -22.19 -51.20
CA ASN A 62 24.31 -21.82 -50.42
C ASN A 62 24.17 -20.46 -49.71
N VAL A 63 22.96 -20.18 -49.21
CA VAL A 63 22.67 -18.95 -48.47
C VAL A 63 23.26 -19.07 -47.06
N THR A 64 23.91 -17.99 -46.60
CA THR A 64 24.67 -17.93 -45.33
C THR A 64 24.28 -16.73 -44.45
N ASP A 65 23.54 -15.77 -45.01
CA ASP A 65 23.06 -14.53 -44.38
C ASP A 65 21.57 -14.34 -44.69
N ASN A 66 20.92 -13.32 -44.11
CA ASN A 66 19.56 -12.92 -44.49
C ASN A 66 19.41 -12.83 -46.02
N ILE A 67 18.26 -13.28 -46.52
CA ILE A 67 17.95 -13.21 -47.95
C ILE A 67 16.54 -12.69 -48.17
N SER A 68 16.39 -11.82 -49.18
CA SER A 68 15.12 -11.25 -49.59
C SER A 68 14.81 -11.60 -51.04
N HIS A 69 13.53 -11.84 -51.34
CA HIS A 69 13.04 -12.09 -52.70
C HIS A 69 11.84 -11.20 -53.01
N THR A 70 11.73 -10.77 -54.26
CA THR A 70 10.69 -9.84 -54.72
C THR A 70 9.64 -10.57 -55.55
N TYR A 71 8.38 -10.53 -55.13
CA TYR A 71 7.29 -11.18 -55.85
C TYR A 71 6.62 -10.21 -56.83
N ALA A 72 6.60 -10.56 -58.11
CA ALA A 72 6.03 -9.70 -59.16
C ALA A 72 4.52 -9.45 -59.01
N SER A 73 3.79 -10.35 -58.35
CA SER A 73 2.36 -10.22 -58.05
C SER A 73 2.12 -10.38 -56.55
N ALA A 74 1.17 -9.59 -56.03
CA ALA A 74 0.61 -9.79 -54.70
C ALA A 74 -0.07 -11.17 -54.58
N GLY A 75 -0.12 -11.71 -53.37
CA GLY A 75 -0.77 -12.99 -53.07
C GLY A 75 -0.09 -13.75 -51.94
N ASN A 76 -0.54 -14.98 -51.74
CA ASN A 76 0.10 -15.92 -50.82
C ASN A 76 1.15 -16.73 -51.58
N HIS A 77 2.33 -16.89 -50.97
CA HIS A 77 3.49 -17.57 -51.55
C HIS A 77 3.97 -18.66 -50.60
N THR A 78 4.24 -19.84 -51.15
CA THR A 78 4.80 -20.96 -50.39
C THR A 78 6.32 -20.91 -50.47
N VAL A 79 6.99 -20.79 -49.33
CA VAL A 79 8.45 -20.77 -49.24
C VAL A 79 8.93 -22.05 -48.57
N THR A 80 9.90 -22.74 -49.19
CA THR A 80 10.50 -23.97 -48.66
C THR A 80 11.98 -23.77 -48.38
N ILE A 81 12.41 -24.07 -47.16
CA ILE A 81 13.81 -23.96 -46.73
C ILE A 81 14.37 -25.37 -46.47
N THR A 82 15.57 -25.64 -47.00
CA THR A 82 16.30 -26.89 -46.81
C THR A 82 17.79 -26.62 -46.57
N GLY A 83 18.54 -27.59 -46.06
CA GLY A 83 19.96 -27.45 -45.77
C GLY A 83 20.22 -27.08 -44.30
N ASP A 84 21.40 -26.51 -44.02
CA ASP A 84 21.79 -26.16 -42.66
C ASP A 84 21.13 -24.83 -42.28
N PHE A 85 20.04 -24.90 -41.50
CA PHE A 85 19.22 -23.76 -41.10
C PHE A 85 18.96 -23.77 -39.58
N PRO A 86 19.97 -23.45 -38.75
CA PRO A 86 19.94 -23.69 -37.31
C PRO A 86 18.88 -22.88 -36.52
N ARG A 87 18.43 -21.74 -37.06
CA ARG A 87 17.49 -20.81 -36.43
C ARG A 87 16.85 -19.88 -37.46
N ILE A 88 15.59 -19.52 -37.25
CA ILE A 88 14.94 -18.33 -37.82
C ILE A 88 14.77 -17.31 -36.69
N HIS A 89 14.83 -16.01 -36.97
CA HIS A 89 14.89 -15.00 -35.91
C HIS A 89 14.22 -13.69 -36.31
N PHE A 90 12.93 -13.54 -35.97
CA PHE A 90 12.19 -12.29 -36.23
C PHE A 90 12.40 -11.25 -35.13
N ASP A 91 12.44 -11.70 -33.86
CA ASP A 91 12.77 -10.89 -32.68
C ASP A 91 11.99 -9.57 -32.55
N ASP A 92 10.76 -9.52 -33.04
CA ASP A 92 9.91 -8.32 -33.09
C ASP A 92 10.48 -7.13 -33.92
N VAL A 93 11.67 -7.28 -34.53
CA VAL A 93 12.34 -6.24 -35.33
C VAL A 93 12.32 -6.50 -36.82
N ALA A 94 12.09 -7.75 -37.24
CA ALA A 94 12.04 -8.12 -38.65
C ALA A 94 10.85 -7.45 -39.35
N VAL A 95 11.13 -6.79 -40.48
CA VAL A 95 10.16 -5.98 -41.24
C VAL A 95 8.99 -6.81 -41.78
N ASP A 96 9.25 -8.09 -42.05
CA ASP A 96 8.30 -9.00 -42.69
C ASP A 96 7.61 -9.95 -41.69
N LYS A 97 7.69 -9.70 -40.37
CA LYS A 97 7.09 -10.57 -39.33
C LYS A 97 5.59 -10.79 -39.47
N ASP A 98 4.85 -9.78 -39.93
CA ASP A 98 3.41 -9.92 -40.13
C ASP A 98 3.05 -10.57 -41.48
N LYS A 99 4.05 -10.81 -42.35
CA LYS A 99 3.86 -11.44 -43.65
C LYS A 99 3.87 -12.96 -43.58
N ILE A 100 4.54 -13.57 -42.62
CA ILE A 100 4.44 -15.03 -42.41
C ILE A 100 3.06 -15.34 -41.81
N LEU A 101 2.29 -16.18 -42.50
CA LEU A 101 0.93 -16.54 -42.10
C LEU A 101 0.84 -17.95 -41.53
N GLU A 102 1.58 -18.90 -42.10
CA GLU A 102 1.45 -20.32 -41.76
C GLU A 102 2.83 -20.99 -41.71
N ILE A 103 3.04 -21.86 -40.71
CA ILE A 103 4.02 -22.94 -40.78
C ILE A 103 3.27 -24.20 -41.20
N ASN A 104 3.49 -24.63 -42.45
CA ASN A 104 2.81 -25.77 -43.04
C ASN A 104 3.51 -27.10 -42.75
N GLN A 105 4.82 -27.07 -42.54
CA GLN A 105 5.64 -28.25 -42.26
C GLN A 105 6.95 -27.84 -41.58
N TRP A 106 7.35 -28.53 -40.51
CA TRP A 106 8.64 -28.31 -39.84
C TRP A 106 9.80 -28.97 -40.60
N GLY A 107 9.57 -30.15 -41.16
CA GLY A 107 10.55 -30.92 -41.91
C GLY A 107 11.64 -31.51 -41.03
N ALA A 108 12.80 -31.77 -41.64
CA ALA A 108 13.95 -32.40 -41.01
C ALA A 108 15.06 -31.40 -40.62
N ILE A 109 14.71 -30.13 -40.45
CA ILE A 109 15.66 -29.12 -39.98
C ILE A 109 16.04 -29.45 -38.54
N ALA A 110 17.33 -29.67 -38.30
CA ALA A 110 17.89 -29.84 -36.96
C ALA A 110 18.09 -28.45 -36.32
N TRP A 111 17.11 -28.00 -35.54
CA TRP A 111 17.15 -26.69 -34.91
C TRP A 111 18.16 -26.69 -33.75
N THR A 112 18.93 -25.61 -33.65
CA THR A 112 19.87 -25.41 -32.53
C THR A 112 19.43 -24.27 -31.60
N SER A 113 18.49 -23.44 -32.03
CA SER A 113 17.89 -22.39 -31.20
C SER A 113 16.51 -22.00 -31.75
N MET A 114 15.54 -21.84 -30.85
CA MET A 114 14.20 -21.29 -31.14
C MET A 114 14.00 -19.89 -30.55
N GLU A 115 15.06 -19.29 -30.02
CA GLU A 115 14.98 -17.98 -29.37
C GLU A 115 14.50 -16.91 -30.37
N GLY A 116 13.47 -16.15 -30.02
CA GLY A 116 12.89 -15.09 -30.85
C GLY A 116 12.47 -15.55 -32.26
N ALA A 117 12.19 -16.85 -32.44
CA ALA A 117 12.02 -17.42 -33.77
C ALA A 117 10.74 -16.98 -34.47
N PHE A 118 9.67 -16.67 -33.75
CA PHE A 118 8.44 -16.12 -34.31
C PHE A 118 7.93 -14.91 -33.52
N HIS A 119 8.78 -14.33 -32.67
CA HIS A 119 8.45 -13.16 -31.86
C HIS A 119 7.91 -12.03 -32.74
N GLY A 120 6.68 -11.61 -32.47
CA GLY A 120 5.99 -10.52 -33.14
C GLY A 120 5.29 -10.93 -34.44
N CYS A 121 5.27 -12.20 -34.80
CA CYS A 121 4.52 -12.70 -35.96
C CYS A 121 3.03 -12.81 -35.59
N THR A 122 2.32 -11.67 -35.59
CA THR A 122 0.95 -11.54 -35.05
C THR A 122 -0.08 -12.38 -35.79
N ASN A 123 0.11 -12.61 -37.09
CA ASN A 123 -0.79 -13.36 -37.97
C ASN A 123 -0.49 -14.88 -38.03
N LEU A 124 0.53 -15.35 -37.30
CA LEU A 124 1.06 -16.70 -37.47
C LEU A 124 0.08 -17.77 -36.97
N THR A 125 -0.15 -18.76 -37.83
CA THR A 125 -0.80 -20.04 -37.53
C THR A 125 0.13 -21.20 -37.92
N VAL A 126 -0.14 -22.40 -37.43
CA VAL A 126 0.74 -23.58 -37.54
C VAL A 126 -0.12 -24.81 -37.84
N PRO A 127 -0.66 -24.94 -39.07
CA PRO A 127 -1.40 -26.13 -39.50
C PRO A 127 -0.53 -27.38 -39.66
N ALA A 128 0.80 -27.25 -39.49
CA ALA A 128 1.75 -28.37 -39.54
C ALA A 128 1.33 -29.52 -38.62
N THR A 129 1.42 -30.75 -39.14
CA THR A 129 1.09 -31.98 -38.39
C THR A 129 2.33 -32.74 -37.91
N ASP A 130 3.51 -32.37 -38.42
CA ASP A 130 4.80 -32.81 -37.92
C ASP A 130 5.26 -31.95 -36.72
N ALA A 131 6.40 -32.30 -36.13
CA ALA A 131 7.01 -31.57 -35.03
C ALA A 131 8.41 -31.09 -35.44
N PRO A 132 8.89 -29.95 -34.92
CA PRO A 132 10.27 -29.55 -35.10
C PRO A 132 11.23 -30.54 -34.41
N ASP A 133 12.38 -30.81 -35.02
CA ASP A 133 13.48 -31.49 -34.32
C ASP A 133 14.15 -30.51 -33.35
N LEU A 134 13.73 -30.56 -32.09
CA LEU A 134 14.24 -29.75 -30.99
C LEU A 134 15.40 -30.43 -30.24
N SER A 135 15.95 -31.54 -30.74
CA SER A 135 16.99 -32.28 -30.02
C SER A 135 18.29 -31.50 -29.80
N GLY A 136 18.53 -30.47 -30.62
CA GLY A 136 19.64 -29.52 -30.47
C GLY A 136 19.29 -28.22 -29.74
N VAL A 137 18.04 -28.03 -29.34
CA VAL A 137 17.54 -26.79 -28.71
C VAL A 137 17.54 -26.93 -27.20
N VAL A 138 18.09 -25.94 -26.51
CA VAL A 138 18.08 -25.83 -25.04
C VAL A 138 17.28 -24.64 -24.52
N SER A 139 16.89 -23.73 -25.41
CA SER A 139 16.23 -22.46 -25.09
C SER A 139 15.21 -22.10 -26.16
N MET A 140 14.00 -21.73 -25.71
CA MET A 140 12.88 -21.29 -26.54
C MET A 140 12.43 -19.86 -26.19
N ILE A 141 13.33 -19.04 -25.65
CA ILE A 141 13.03 -17.68 -25.18
C ILE A 141 12.23 -16.92 -26.25
N SER A 142 11.07 -16.38 -25.86
CA SER A 142 10.23 -15.53 -26.70
C SER A 142 9.87 -16.14 -28.06
N MET A 143 9.87 -17.47 -28.23
CA MET A 143 9.62 -18.09 -29.54
C MET A 143 8.29 -17.64 -30.14
N PHE A 144 7.22 -17.57 -29.34
CA PHE A 144 5.89 -17.13 -29.75
C PHE A 144 5.42 -15.86 -29.03
N GLU A 145 6.35 -15.06 -28.51
CA GLU A 145 5.99 -13.79 -27.89
C GLU A 145 5.26 -12.89 -28.90
N LYS A 146 4.11 -12.30 -28.51
CA LYS A 146 3.22 -11.48 -29.35
C LYS A 146 2.67 -12.18 -30.60
N CYS A 147 2.65 -13.51 -30.65
CA CYS A 147 1.89 -14.26 -31.66
C CYS A 147 0.41 -14.28 -31.32
N GLU A 148 -0.29 -13.16 -31.48
CA GLU A 148 -1.68 -12.98 -31.02
C GLU A 148 -2.68 -13.98 -31.63
N ALA A 149 -2.49 -14.40 -32.88
CA ALA A 149 -3.36 -15.37 -33.57
C ALA A 149 -2.99 -16.84 -33.27
N PHE A 150 -1.86 -17.10 -32.61
CA PHE A 150 -1.35 -18.46 -32.43
C PHE A 150 -2.20 -19.25 -31.42
N ASN A 151 -2.79 -20.36 -31.85
CA ASN A 151 -3.62 -21.24 -31.02
C ASN A 151 -3.61 -22.68 -31.53
N GLU A 152 -2.43 -23.22 -31.79
CA GLU A 152 -2.25 -24.47 -32.54
C GLU A 152 -1.74 -25.61 -31.65
N PRO A 153 -2.09 -26.87 -31.95
CA PRO A 153 -1.74 -28.00 -31.11
C PRO A 153 -0.23 -28.28 -31.18
N VAL A 154 0.47 -27.98 -30.09
CA VAL A 154 1.92 -28.24 -29.94
C VAL A 154 2.24 -29.31 -28.89
N ASN A 155 1.21 -29.98 -28.36
CA ASN A 155 1.34 -30.96 -27.29
C ASN A 155 2.19 -32.19 -27.68
N HIS A 156 2.37 -32.46 -28.98
CA HIS A 156 3.17 -33.57 -29.51
C HIS A 156 4.65 -33.23 -29.70
N TRP A 157 5.08 -32.01 -29.37
CA TRP A 157 6.48 -31.60 -29.47
C TRP A 157 7.32 -32.22 -28.35
N ASP A 158 8.54 -32.64 -28.68
CA ASP A 158 9.53 -33.09 -27.70
C ASP A 158 10.30 -31.89 -27.15
N VAL A 159 9.93 -31.46 -25.94
CA VAL A 159 10.57 -30.35 -25.22
C VAL A 159 11.51 -30.83 -24.11
N SER A 160 11.86 -32.12 -24.08
CA SER A 160 12.61 -32.72 -22.97
C SER A 160 14.02 -32.16 -22.79
N ASN A 161 14.63 -31.53 -23.79
CA ASN A 161 15.96 -30.91 -23.68
C ASN A 161 15.93 -29.41 -23.31
N ILE A 162 14.74 -28.81 -23.21
CA ILE A 162 14.60 -27.37 -23.00
C ILE A 162 14.87 -27.04 -21.53
N ALA A 163 15.78 -26.10 -21.31
CA ALA A 163 16.11 -25.55 -19.99
C ALA A 163 15.52 -24.15 -19.76
N ASP A 164 15.19 -23.43 -20.82
CA ASP A 164 14.71 -22.05 -20.76
C ASP A 164 13.46 -21.87 -21.64
N MET A 165 12.34 -21.53 -20.99
CA MET A 165 11.04 -21.23 -21.62
C MET A 165 10.60 -19.78 -21.37
N THR A 166 11.53 -18.89 -21.03
CA THR A 166 11.20 -17.50 -20.70
C THR A 166 10.40 -16.83 -21.81
N GLY A 167 9.23 -16.29 -21.48
CA GLY A 167 8.37 -15.57 -22.42
C GLY A 167 7.83 -16.38 -23.60
N LEU A 168 7.87 -17.73 -23.55
CA LEU A 168 7.54 -18.59 -24.69
C LEU A 168 6.19 -18.23 -25.35
N PHE A 169 5.15 -17.98 -24.56
CA PHE A 169 3.80 -17.60 -25.01
C PHE A 169 3.38 -16.21 -24.51
N ARG A 170 4.34 -15.33 -24.20
CA ARG A 170 4.03 -13.99 -23.71
C ARG A 170 3.20 -13.22 -24.74
N SER A 171 2.08 -12.63 -24.33
CA SER A 171 1.13 -11.91 -25.18
C SER A 171 0.58 -12.75 -26.35
N ALA A 172 0.67 -14.09 -26.30
CA ALA A 172 -0.02 -14.99 -27.22
C ALA A 172 -1.50 -15.12 -26.80
N SER A 173 -2.23 -14.02 -26.91
CA SER A 173 -3.53 -13.81 -26.26
C SER A 173 -4.63 -14.81 -26.64
N SER A 174 -4.55 -15.43 -27.82
CA SER A 174 -5.50 -16.47 -28.27
C SER A 174 -5.10 -17.90 -27.88
N PHE A 175 -3.88 -18.12 -27.38
CA PHE A 175 -3.34 -19.45 -27.14
C PHE A 175 -4.09 -20.16 -26.00
N ASN A 176 -4.65 -21.34 -26.31
CA ASN A 176 -5.39 -22.16 -25.34
C ASN A 176 -5.38 -23.65 -25.75
N GLN A 177 -4.21 -24.18 -26.11
CA GLN A 177 -4.04 -25.57 -26.53
C GLN A 177 -3.38 -26.45 -25.45
N PRO A 178 -3.70 -27.75 -25.38
CA PRO A 178 -3.16 -28.64 -24.36
C PRO A 178 -1.62 -28.70 -24.40
N LEU A 179 -1.00 -28.77 -23.22
CA LEU A 179 0.44 -28.92 -23.02
C LEU A 179 0.78 -30.04 -22.01
N ASP A 180 -0.20 -30.87 -21.67
CA ASP A 180 -0.12 -31.91 -20.64
C ASP A 180 0.89 -33.03 -20.95
N ASN A 181 1.31 -33.21 -22.21
CA ASN A 181 2.30 -34.21 -22.61
C ASN A 181 3.74 -33.69 -22.62
N TRP A 182 3.97 -32.40 -22.34
CA TRP A 182 5.31 -31.83 -22.33
C TRP A 182 6.13 -32.31 -21.13
N ASP A 183 7.32 -32.84 -21.40
CA ASP A 183 8.33 -33.13 -20.36
C ASP A 183 9.13 -31.87 -20.05
N VAL A 184 8.69 -31.13 -19.04
CA VAL A 184 9.34 -29.90 -18.56
C VAL A 184 10.37 -30.16 -17.45
N GLY A 185 10.77 -31.42 -17.20
CA GLY A 185 11.61 -31.78 -16.06
C GLY A 185 13.02 -31.16 -16.06
N ASN A 186 13.51 -30.71 -17.22
CA ASN A 186 14.80 -30.03 -17.38
C ASN A 186 14.69 -28.50 -17.38
N VAL A 187 13.48 -27.94 -17.35
CA VAL A 187 13.27 -26.49 -17.39
C VAL A 187 13.68 -25.86 -16.07
N ILE A 188 14.48 -24.80 -16.16
CA ILE A 188 15.02 -24.02 -15.04
C ILE A 188 14.33 -22.64 -14.98
N LEU A 189 14.05 -22.04 -16.14
CA LEU A 189 13.46 -20.70 -16.26
C LEU A 189 12.11 -20.78 -16.97
N MET A 190 11.06 -20.32 -16.28
CA MET A 190 9.68 -20.21 -16.79
C MET A 190 9.11 -18.79 -16.62
N ASP A 191 9.97 -17.80 -16.34
CA ASP A 191 9.52 -16.44 -16.16
C ASP A 191 8.83 -15.90 -17.42
N TRP A 192 7.76 -15.14 -17.23
CA TRP A 192 6.94 -14.56 -18.31
C TRP A 192 6.25 -15.55 -19.26
N MET A 193 6.32 -16.87 -19.03
CA MET A 193 5.92 -17.89 -20.02
C MET A 193 4.49 -17.69 -20.58
N PHE A 194 3.52 -17.36 -19.73
CA PHE A 194 2.12 -17.07 -20.09
C PHE A 194 1.70 -15.65 -19.74
N HIS A 195 2.64 -14.73 -19.59
CA HIS A 195 2.34 -13.33 -19.32
C HIS A 195 1.45 -12.74 -20.43
N GLU A 196 0.32 -12.13 -20.10
CA GLU A 196 -0.71 -11.63 -21.04
C GLU A 196 -1.33 -12.69 -21.96
N ALA A 197 -1.16 -13.99 -21.68
CA ALA A 197 -1.82 -15.08 -22.41
C ALA A 197 -3.29 -15.22 -21.97
N GLY A 198 -4.10 -14.20 -22.23
CA GLY A 198 -5.42 -14.02 -21.61
C GLY A 198 -6.43 -15.16 -21.79
N SER A 199 -6.30 -15.97 -22.85
CA SER A 199 -7.19 -17.12 -23.11
C SER A 199 -6.69 -18.45 -22.51
N PHE A 200 -5.45 -18.53 -22.06
CA PHE A 200 -4.84 -19.79 -21.66
C PHE A 200 -5.47 -20.35 -20.37
N ASN A 201 -6.00 -21.57 -20.44
CA ASN A 201 -6.60 -22.26 -19.30
C ASN A 201 -6.55 -23.79 -19.48
N GLN A 202 -5.44 -24.32 -19.97
CA GLN A 202 -5.28 -25.76 -20.21
C GLN A 202 -4.55 -26.46 -19.07
N ASP A 203 -4.89 -27.73 -18.85
CA ASP A 203 -4.33 -28.54 -17.77
C ASP A 203 -2.81 -28.68 -17.90
N ILE A 204 -2.12 -28.22 -16.86
CA ILE A 204 -0.67 -28.31 -16.67
C ILE A 204 -0.34 -28.84 -15.26
N GLY A 205 -1.33 -29.37 -14.54
CA GLY A 205 -1.16 -29.86 -13.17
C GLY A 205 -0.21 -31.05 -13.06
N GLY A 206 -0.04 -31.79 -14.16
CA GLY A 206 0.87 -32.93 -14.28
C GLY A 206 2.34 -32.60 -14.54
N TRP A 207 2.69 -31.33 -14.74
CA TRP A 207 4.07 -30.92 -15.04
C TRP A 207 5.04 -31.18 -13.88
N ASN A 208 6.23 -31.69 -14.21
CA ASN A 208 7.34 -31.79 -13.26
C ASN A 208 8.17 -30.50 -13.25
N VAL A 209 7.74 -29.52 -12.46
CA VAL A 209 8.43 -28.21 -12.31
C VAL A 209 9.56 -28.22 -11.28
N GLY A 210 10.00 -29.41 -10.82
CA GLY A 210 10.95 -29.54 -9.71
C GLY A 210 12.34 -28.95 -9.95
N SER A 211 12.71 -28.65 -11.20
CA SER A 211 14.00 -28.02 -11.57
C SER A 211 13.90 -26.50 -11.71
N VAL A 212 12.69 -25.95 -11.71
CA VAL A 212 12.44 -24.52 -11.98
C VAL A 212 12.91 -23.68 -10.80
N THR A 213 13.67 -22.63 -11.07
CA THR A 213 14.16 -21.67 -10.08
C THR A 213 13.49 -20.30 -10.19
N ASN A 214 12.95 -19.95 -11.35
CA ASN A 214 12.31 -18.65 -11.61
C ASN A 214 10.91 -18.82 -12.22
N MET A 215 9.88 -18.31 -11.54
CA MET A 215 8.48 -18.27 -12.00
C MET A 215 7.93 -16.84 -12.01
N GLN A 216 8.80 -15.84 -12.02
CA GLN A 216 8.42 -14.44 -12.09
C GLN A 216 7.47 -14.19 -13.28
N ASP A 217 6.37 -13.48 -13.06
CA ASP A 217 5.41 -13.07 -14.09
C ASP A 217 4.79 -14.23 -14.91
N MET A 218 4.92 -15.50 -14.47
CA MET A 218 4.54 -16.66 -15.30
C MET A 218 3.08 -16.61 -15.78
N PHE A 219 2.14 -16.18 -14.95
CA PHE A 219 0.71 -16.02 -15.27
C PHE A 219 0.21 -14.59 -15.08
N HIS A 220 1.10 -13.60 -15.11
CA HIS A 220 0.70 -12.21 -15.00
C HIS A 220 -0.23 -11.84 -16.18
N GLU A 221 -1.38 -11.24 -15.91
CA GLU A 221 -2.44 -10.92 -16.89
C GLU A 221 -3.01 -12.15 -17.65
N ALA A 222 -2.76 -13.38 -17.18
CA ALA A 222 -3.38 -14.60 -17.71
C ALA A 222 -4.84 -14.73 -17.22
N GLY A 223 -5.70 -13.81 -17.68
CA GLY A 223 -7.03 -13.57 -17.08
C GLY A 223 -7.98 -14.77 -17.02
N SER A 224 -7.83 -15.78 -17.89
CA SER A 224 -8.66 -17.01 -17.88
C SER A 224 -8.08 -18.18 -17.09
N PHE A 225 -6.80 -18.11 -16.68
CA PHE A 225 -6.10 -19.24 -16.08
C PHE A 225 -6.66 -19.59 -14.69
N ASN A 226 -7.09 -20.84 -14.52
CA ASN A 226 -7.63 -21.35 -13.25
C ASN A 226 -7.48 -22.88 -13.12
N GLN A 227 -6.37 -23.45 -13.60
CA GLN A 227 -6.14 -24.90 -13.55
C GLN A 227 -5.45 -25.34 -12.26
N ASP A 228 -5.77 -26.55 -11.80
CA ASP A 228 -5.20 -27.11 -10.57
C ASP A 228 -3.70 -27.38 -10.74
N ILE A 229 -2.91 -26.58 -10.03
CA ILE A 229 -1.45 -26.66 -9.93
C ILE A 229 -1.00 -26.92 -8.50
N GLY A 230 -1.91 -27.32 -7.61
CA GLY A 230 -1.60 -27.58 -6.19
C GLY A 230 -0.59 -28.72 -5.99
N GLY A 231 -0.48 -29.62 -6.97
CA GLY A 231 0.47 -30.75 -6.99
C GLY A 231 1.90 -30.41 -7.41
N TRP A 232 2.19 -29.18 -7.83
CA TRP A 232 3.52 -28.79 -8.28
C TRP A 232 4.56 -28.81 -7.16
N ASN A 233 5.75 -29.32 -7.48
CA ASN A 233 6.92 -29.22 -6.60
C ASN A 233 7.70 -27.94 -6.90
N VAL A 234 7.35 -26.85 -6.22
CA VAL A 234 8.01 -25.54 -6.35
C VAL A 234 9.22 -25.35 -5.42
N GLY A 235 9.71 -26.43 -4.79
CA GLY A 235 10.71 -26.33 -3.72
C GLY A 235 12.07 -25.75 -4.12
N ASN A 236 12.37 -25.59 -5.41
CA ASN A 236 13.60 -24.96 -5.90
C ASN A 236 13.40 -23.51 -6.39
N VAL A 237 12.16 -23.01 -6.42
CA VAL A 237 11.83 -21.66 -6.88
C VAL A 237 12.32 -20.64 -5.85
N THR A 238 13.03 -19.61 -6.33
CA THR A 238 13.52 -18.51 -5.49
C THR A 238 12.80 -17.18 -5.77
N ASN A 239 12.20 -17.02 -6.95
CA ASN A 239 11.48 -15.80 -7.37
C ASN A 239 10.07 -16.15 -7.88
N MET A 240 9.05 -15.57 -7.23
CA MET A 240 7.63 -15.66 -7.60
C MET A 240 6.97 -14.28 -7.76
N GLN A 241 7.76 -13.22 -7.97
CA GLN A 241 7.24 -11.87 -8.18
C GLN A 241 6.20 -11.86 -9.30
N HIS A 242 5.09 -11.17 -9.07
CA HIS A 242 4.01 -11.01 -10.04
C HIS A 242 3.40 -12.31 -10.61
N MET A 243 3.69 -13.50 -10.08
CA MET A 243 3.33 -14.78 -10.73
C MET A 243 1.86 -14.87 -11.15
N PHE A 244 0.93 -14.35 -10.34
CA PHE A 244 -0.51 -14.27 -10.61
C PHE A 244 -1.04 -12.83 -10.61
N HIS A 245 -0.18 -11.84 -10.88
CA HIS A 245 -0.59 -10.44 -10.97
C HIS A 245 -1.67 -10.29 -12.06
N GLU A 246 -2.81 -9.67 -11.73
CA GLU A 246 -3.96 -9.53 -12.62
C GLU A 246 -4.56 -10.85 -13.18
N ALA A 247 -4.22 -12.01 -12.60
CA ALA A 247 -4.81 -13.31 -12.97
C ALA A 247 -6.24 -13.44 -12.43
N GLY A 248 -7.18 -12.67 -13.01
CA GLY A 248 -8.51 -12.41 -12.45
C GLY A 248 -9.41 -13.63 -12.23
N SER A 249 -9.15 -14.77 -12.88
CA SER A 249 -9.90 -16.03 -12.69
C SER A 249 -9.22 -17.03 -11.76
N PHE A 250 -7.98 -16.78 -11.34
CA PHE A 250 -7.20 -17.76 -10.58
C PHE A 250 -7.68 -17.86 -9.12
N ASN A 251 -8.06 -19.07 -8.70
CA ASN A 251 -8.48 -19.35 -7.32
C ASN A 251 -8.27 -20.82 -6.92
N GLN A 252 -7.16 -21.44 -7.35
CA GLN A 252 -6.86 -22.85 -7.05
C GLN A 252 -6.03 -23.01 -5.78
N ASP A 253 -6.27 -24.12 -5.07
CA ASP A 253 -5.57 -24.42 -3.82
C ASP A 253 -4.09 -24.71 -4.06
N ILE A 254 -3.25 -23.78 -3.60
CA ILE A 254 -1.78 -23.85 -3.62
C ILE A 254 -1.20 -23.83 -2.20
N GLY A 255 -2.04 -24.05 -1.18
CA GLY A 255 -1.61 -24.04 0.22
C GLY A 255 -0.59 -25.15 0.55
N GLY A 256 -0.53 -26.21 -0.27
CA GLY A 256 0.41 -27.32 -0.14
C GLY A 256 1.82 -27.07 -0.73
N TRP A 257 2.06 -25.93 -1.38
CA TRP A 257 3.35 -25.62 -1.97
C TRP A 257 4.45 -25.43 -0.93
N ASN A 258 5.64 -25.98 -1.22
CA ASN A 258 6.84 -25.69 -0.44
C ASN A 258 7.55 -24.44 -1.00
N VAL A 259 7.26 -23.29 -0.41
CA VAL A 259 7.84 -21.98 -0.79
C VAL A 259 9.07 -21.59 0.02
N GLY A 260 9.64 -22.51 0.80
CA GLY A 260 10.72 -22.22 1.76
C GLY A 260 12.03 -21.68 1.16
N ASN A 261 12.22 -21.77 -0.17
CA ASN A 261 13.39 -21.19 -0.86
C ASN A 261 13.10 -19.85 -1.54
N VAL A 262 11.85 -19.37 -1.52
CA VAL A 262 11.45 -18.12 -2.16
C VAL A 262 11.95 -16.94 -1.34
N THR A 263 12.60 -15.98 -2.00
CA THR A 263 13.09 -14.74 -1.39
C THR A 263 12.30 -13.51 -1.84
N GLU A 264 11.67 -13.57 -3.02
CA GLU A 264 10.94 -12.46 -3.67
C GLU A 264 9.48 -12.88 -3.98
N MET A 265 8.50 -12.22 -3.35
CA MET A 265 7.05 -12.48 -3.53
C MET A 265 6.22 -11.21 -3.80
N GLY A 266 6.88 -10.08 -4.08
CA GLY A 266 6.21 -8.81 -4.39
C GLY A 266 5.14 -8.97 -5.47
N SER A 267 3.97 -8.37 -5.23
CA SER A 267 2.83 -8.33 -6.15
C SER A 267 2.31 -9.68 -6.66
N MET A 268 2.65 -10.81 -6.01
CA MET A 268 2.33 -12.16 -6.53
C MET A 268 0.84 -12.35 -6.87
N PHE A 269 -0.07 -11.81 -6.05
CA PHE A 269 -1.54 -11.87 -6.26
C PHE A 269 -2.17 -10.49 -6.44
N GLN A 270 -1.39 -9.47 -6.78
CA GLN A 270 -1.96 -8.14 -6.95
C GLN A 270 -3.03 -8.17 -8.06
N ASN A 271 -4.18 -7.57 -7.81
CA ASN A 271 -5.35 -7.56 -8.70
C ASN A 271 -5.92 -8.96 -9.07
N ALA A 272 -5.53 -10.03 -8.39
CA ALA A 272 -6.17 -11.35 -8.47
C ALA A 272 -7.50 -11.33 -7.69
N THR A 273 -8.50 -10.61 -8.22
CA THR A 273 -9.65 -10.11 -7.45
C THR A 273 -10.50 -11.17 -6.73
N ILE A 274 -10.51 -12.41 -7.20
CA ILE A 274 -11.29 -13.52 -6.62
C ILE A 274 -10.46 -14.50 -5.81
N PHE A 275 -9.13 -14.34 -5.79
CA PHE A 275 -8.23 -15.26 -5.10
C PHE A 275 -8.51 -15.24 -3.59
N ASN A 276 -8.78 -16.40 -3.01
CA ASN A 276 -9.13 -16.54 -1.60
C ASN A 276 -8.79 -17.94 -1.04
N GLN A 277 -7.57 -18.41 -1.31
CA GLN A 277 -7.11 -19.73 -0.89
C GLN A 277 -6.21 -19.67 0.34
N ASN A 278 -6.24 -20.73 1.14
CA ASN A 278 -5.53 -20.79 2.42
C ASN A 278 -4.02 -21.00 2.20
N LEU A 279 -3.21 -20.05 2.68
CA LEU A 279 -1.74 -20.05 2.55
C LEU A 279 -1.02 -20.18 3.90
N GLU A 280 -1.74 -20.48 4.99
CA GLU A 280 -1.21 -20.55 6.36
C GLU A 280 -0.03 -21.54 6.51
N ALA A 281 0.02 -22.58 5.65
CA ALA A 281 1.05 -23.61 5.69
C ALA A 281 2.38 -23.22 5.01
N TRP A 282 2.43 -22.07 4.34
CA TRP A 282 3.64 -21.60 3.66
C TRP A 282 4.74 -21.19 4.65
N ASP A 283 5.96 -21.69 4.43
CA ASP A 283 7.15 -21.20 5.11
C ASP A 283 7.73 -20.00 4.34
N VAL A 284 7.37 -18.80 4.77
CA VAL A 284 7.85 -17.54 4.19
C VAL A 284 9.09 -16.97 4.88
N SER A 285 9.77 -17.76 5.71
CA SER A 285 10.86 -17.26 6.56
C SER A 285 12.08 -16.74 5.80
N ASN A 286 12.25 -17.08 4.51
CA ASN A 286 13.32 -16.57 3.66
C ASN A 286 12.92 -15.38 2.78
N VAL A 287 11.65 -14.95 2.81
CA VAL A 287 11.17 -13.83 2.00
C VAL A 287 11.66 -12.50 2.56
N VAL A 288 12.15 -11.62 1.68
CA VAL A 288 12.68 -10.29 2.02
C VAL A 288 11.75 -9.16 1.57
N ALA A 289 11.04 -9.33 0.45
CA ALA A 289 10.07 -8.36 -0.08
C ALA A 289 8.69 -8.99 -0.32
N MET A 290 7.64 -8.37 0.24
CA MET A 290 6.22 -8.74 0.10
C MET A 290 5.36 -7.53 -0.27
N ASP A 291 5.97 -6.49 -0.84
CA ASP A 291 5.26 -5.30 -1.28
C ASP A 291 4.13 -5.66 -2.24
N ALA A 292 2.97 -5.05 -2.05
CA ALA A 292 1.76 -5.25 -2.83
C ALA A 292 1.31 -6.72 -3.04
N MET A 293 1.79 -7.71 -2.26
CA MET A 293 1.55 -9.13 -2.52
C MET A 293 0.07 -9.48 -2.76
N PHE A 294 -0.85 -8.87 -2.01
CA PHE A 294 -2.29 -9.04 -2.14
C PHE A 294 -3.01 -7.77 -2.60
N ALA A 295 -2.31 -6.72 -3.01
CA ALA A 295 -2.96 -5.45 -3.35
C ALA A 295 -4.08 -5.65 -4.39
N PHE A 296 -5.28 -5.14 -4.17
CA PHE A 296 -6.47 -5.32 -5.02
C PHE A 296 -7.01 -6.77 -5.13
N ALA A 297 -6.49 -7.74 -4.37
CA ALA A 297 -7.11 -9.06 -4.19
C ALA A 297 -8.35 -8.95 -3.28
N ARG A 298 -9.42 -8.34 -3.80
CA ARG A 298 -10.57 -7.86 -3.01
C ARG A 298 -11.24 -8.93 -2.14
N SER A 299 -11.26 -10.18 -2.60
CA SER A 299 -11.92 -11.30 -1.91
C SER A 299 -11.01 -12.03 -0.91
N PHE A 300 -9.72 -11.70 -0.86
CA PHE A 300 -8.75 -12.41 -0.04
C PHE A 300 -9.00 -12.15 1.46
N ASN A 301 -9.29 -13.22 2.21
CA ASN A 301 -9.56 -13.17 3.64
C ASN A 301 -9.22 -14.49 4.34
N GLN A 302 -8.00 -14.99 4.14
CA GLN A 302 -7.51 -16.26 4.70
C GLN A 302 -6.46 -16.04 5.79
N PRO A 303 -6.37 -16.93 6.79
CA PRO A 303 -5.42 -16.79 7.88
C PRO A 303 -3.97 -16.79 7.37
N LEU A 304 -3.16 -15.92 7.98
CA LEU A 304 -1.72 -15.79 7.75
C LEU A 304 -0.94 -15.67 9.08
N ASN A 305 -1.58 -15.97 10.21
CA ASN A 305 -1.04 -15.75 11.55
C ASN A 305 0.23 -16.59 11.82
N GLY A 306 0.40 -17.71 11.11
CA GLY A 306 1.54 -18.62 11.23
C GLY A 306 2.78 -18.18 10.46
N TRP A 307 2.70 -17.15 9.62
CA TRP A 307 3.80 -16.70 8.79
C TRP A 307 4.94 -16.09 9.61
N ASN A 308 6.17 -16.54 9.34
CA ASN A 308 7.36 -15.93 9.89
C ASN A 308 7.88 -14.83 8.94
N VAL A 309 7.46 -13.59 9.19
CA VAL A 309 7.86 -12.41 8.40
C VAL A 309 9.11 -11.70 8.93
N SER A 310 9.91 -12.34 9.80
CA SER A 310 11.02 -11.67 10.49
C SER A 310 12.14 -11.16 9.58
N ASN A 311 12.23 -11.64 8.33
CA ASN A 311 13.23 -11.21 7.35
C ASN A 311 12.70 -10.17 6.36
N VAL A 312 11.41 -9.85 6.40
CA VAL A 312 10.79 -8.91 5.46
C VAL A 312 11.19 -7.48 5.82
N THR A 313 11.61 -6.71 4.81
CA THR A 313 11.97 -5.30 4.95
C THR A 313 10.96 -4.35 4.31
N ASP A 314 10.20 -4.82 3.32
CA ASP A 314 9.19 -4.05 2.60
C ASP A 314 7.83 -4.74 2.62
N MET A 315 6.83 -4.06 3.19
CA MET A 315 5.41 -4.44 3.22
C MET A 315 4.51 -3.37 2.59
N GLY A 316 5.08 -2.44 1.83
CA GLY A 316 4.36 -1.35 1.19
C GLY A 316 3.18 -1.87 0.38
N GLY A 317 1.98 -1.38 0.65
CA GLY A 317 0.77 -1.74 -0.09
C GLY A 317 0.35 -3.22 -0.01
N MET A 318 0.92 -4.06 0.85
CA MET A 318 0.70 -5.53 0.86
C MET A 318 -0.78 -5.92 0.82
N PHE A 319 -1.64 -5.20 1.55
CA PHE A 319 -3.10 -5.39 1.65
C PHE A 319 -3.87 -4.17 1.11
N SER A 320 -3.27 -3.37 0.22
CA SER A 320 -3.97 -2.20 -0.34
C SER A 320 -5.19 -2.66 -1.14
N ASN A 321 -6.39 -2.17 -0.83
CA ASN A 321 -7.65 -2.51 -1.50
C ASN A 321 -8.03 -4.00 -1.43
N THR A 322 -7.53 -4.75 -0.43
CA THR A 322 -8.06 -6.06 -0.02
C THR A 322 -9.25 -5.86 0.89
N ARG A 323 -10.38 -5.45 0.32
CA ARG A 323 -11.54 -4.92 1.07
C ARG A 323 -12.09 -5.85 2.14
N ASP A 324 -12.04 -7.16 1.89
CA ASP A 324 -12.60 -8.18 2.78
C ASP A 324 -11.58 -8.68 3.83
N PHE A 325 -10.29 -8.31 3.72
CA PHE A 325 -9.24 -8.82 4.59
C PHE A 325 -9.41 -8.33 6.03
N ASN A 326 -9.56 -9.26 6.96
CA ASN A 326 -9.67 -8.97 8.39
C ASN A 326 -9.16 -10.14 9.26
N GLN A 327 -8.02 -10.72 8.90
CA GLN A 327 -7.44 -11.88 9.59
C GLN A 327 -6.34 -11.46 10.56
N ASP A 328 -6.23 -12.19 11.67
CA ASP A 328 -5.25 -11.91 12.73
C ASP A 328 -3.82 -12.05 12.19
N ILE A 329 -3.06 -10.97 12.35
CA ILE A 329 -1.64 -10.85 12.01
C ILE A 329 -0.86 -10.20 13.15
N GLY A 330 -1.46 -10.08 14.34
CA GLY A 330 -0.86 -9.42 15.50
C GLY A 330 0.41 -10.10 16.01
N ALA A 331 0.57 -11.40 15.73
CA ALA A 331 1.73 -12.20 16.11
C ALA A 331 2.96 -12.02 15.20
N TRP A 332 2.85 -11.28 14.10
CA TRP A 332 3.96 -11.08 13.17
C TRP A 332 5.13 -10.30 13.79
N ASN A 333 6.35 -10.78 13.55
CA ASN A 333 7.56 -10.05 13.89
C ASN A 333 7.95 -9.10 12.75
N VAL A 334 7.50 -7.85 12.83
CA VAL A 334 7.77 -6.80 11.84
C VAL A 334 9.02 -5.95 12.15
N SER A 335 9.90 -6.39 13.07
CA SER A 335 11.00 -5.56 13.57
C SER A 335 12.03 -5.14 12.51
N ASN A 336 12.08 -5.83 11.36
CA ASN A 336 13.00 -5.51 10.27
C ASN A 336 12.35 -4.70 9.14
N VAL A 337 11.04 -4.45 9.21
CA VAL A 337 10.31 -3.69 8.20
C VAL A 337 10.69 -2.22 8.27
N THR A 338 11.01 -1.63 7.13
CA THR A 338 11.33 -0.20 6.98
C THR A 338 10.26 0.57 6.22
N VAL A 339 9.46 -0.10 5.38
CA VAL A 339 8.41 0.50 4.54
C VAL A 339 7.06 -0.18 4.81
N MET A 340 6.08 0.62 5.26
CA MET A 340 4.68 0.19 5.49
C MET A 340 3.67 1.12 4.79
N GLY A 341 4.16 2.00 3.90
CA GLY A 341 3.32 2.93 3.15
C GLY A 341 2.17 2.21 2.45
N GLY A 342 0.94 2.66 2.69
CA GLY A 342 -0.27 2.11 2.08
C GLY A 342 -0.61 0.66 2.42
N MET A 343 0.04 0.02 3.40
CA MET A 343 -0.12 -1.41 3.69
C MET A 343 -1.60 -1.85 3.77
N PHE A 344 -2.47 -1.08 4.42
CA PHE A 344 -3.91 -1.33 4.55
C PHE A 344 -4.77 -0.27 3.84
N ALA A 345 -4.22 0.46 2.88
CA ALA A 345 -4.97 1.50 2.18
C ALA A 345 -6.16 0.89 1.44
N VAL A 346 -7.40 1.28 1.77
CA VAL A 346 -8.66 0.77 1.23
C VAL A 346 -8.96 -0.69 1.65
N ALA A 347 -8.29 -1.22 2.67
CA ALA A 347 -8.70 -2.45 3.35
C ALA A 347 -9.88 -2.13 4.29
N GLU A 348 -11.07 -1.91 3.71
CA GLU A 348 -12.22 -1.32 4.40
C GLU A 348 -12.62 -2.07 5.68
N SER A 349 -12.52 -3.41 5.70
CA SER A 349 -12.94 -4.26 6.82
C SER A 349 -11.84 -4.55 7.86
N PHE A 350 -10.59 -4.11 7.62
CA PHE A 350 -9.47 -4.49 8.47
C PHE A 350 -9.55 -3.82 9.85
N ASN A 351 -9.61 -4.61 10.91
CA ASN A 351 -9.70 -4.12 12.30
C ASN A 351 -9.10 -5.11 13.32
N GLN A 352 -7.96 -5.73 12.99
CA GLN A 352 -7.26 -6.69 13.86
C GLN A 352 -6.19 -6.02 14.71
N ASP A 353 -5.99 -6.54 15.93
CA ASP A 353 -5.02 -6.02 16.89
C ASP A 353 -3.58 -6.18 16.37
N ILE A 354 -2.93 -5.04 16.16
CA ILE A 354 -1.53 -4.92 15.73
C ILE A 354 -0.73 -4.04 16.70
N GLY A 355 -1.27 -3.76 17.89
CA GLY A 355 -0.64 -2.88 18.88
C GLY A 355 0.70 -3.42 19.39
N ALA A 356 0.91 -4.73 19.32
CA ALA A 356 2.14 -5.41 19.75
C ALA A 356 3.30 -5.35 18.73
N TRP A 357 3.07 -4.81 17.53
CA TRP A 357 4.10 -4.74 16.49
C TRP A 357 5.27 -3.81 16.86
N ASN A 358 6.49 -4.26 16.61
CA ASN A 358 7.69 -3.43 16.73
C ASN A 358 7.98 -2.67 15.43
N VAL A 359 7.44 -1.47 15.30
CA VAL A 359 7.59 -0.60 14.13
C VAL A 359 8.79 0.37 14.21
N GLY A 360 9.72 0.16 15.15
CA GLY A 360 10.80 1.12 15.44
C GLY A 360 11.79 1.41 14.29
N ASN A 361 11.84 0.55 13.28
CA ASN A 361 12.68 0.71 12.09
C ASN A 361 11.92 1.28 10.87
N VAL A 362 10.61 1.48 10.98
CA VAL A 362 9.79 2.00 9.89
C VAL A 362 10.06 3.49 9.68
N THR A 363 10.32 3.88 8.43
CA THR A 363 10.55 5.28 8.03
C THR A 363 9.39 5.87 7.24
N ASP A 364 8.58 5.03 6.59
CA ASP A 364 7.43 5.42 5.76
C ASP A 364 6.15 4.70 6.22
N MET A 365 5.18 5.48 6.70
CA MET A 365 3.82 5.06 7.04
C MET A 365 2.76 5.83 6.23
N GLY A 366 3.17 6.47 5.13
CA GLY A 366 2.29 7.27 4.28
C GLY A 366 1.09 6.46 3.81
N GLY A 367 -0.12 6.94 4.09
CA GLY A 367 -1.36 6.31 3.68
C GLY A 367 -1.64 4.92 4.25
N MET A 368 -0.93 4.45 5.29
CA MET A 368 -1.02 3.07 5.81
C MET A 368 -2.47 2.60 6.03
N PHE A 369 -3.35 3.47 6.56
CA PHE A 369 -4.78 3.20 6.82
C PHE A 369 -5.72 4.11 6.01
N THR A 370 -5.27 4.68 4.89
CA THR A 370 -6.13 5.50 4.02
C THR A 370 -7.36 4.71 3.59
N ASN A 371 -8.58 5.17 3.87
CA ASN A 371 -9.85 4.48 3.62
C ASN A 371 -10.03 3.12 4.34
N ALA A 372 -9.22 2.78 5.34
CA ALA A 372 -9.49 1.65 6.23
C ALA A 372 -10.60 2.05 7.22
N ARG A 373 -11.87 1.95 6.78
CA ARG A 373 -13.01 2.59 7.46
C ARG A 373 -13.27 2.06 8.86
N ASP A 374 -13.12 0.75 9.04
CA ASP A 374 -13.45 0.05 10.29
C ASP A 374 -12.27 -0.01 11.28
N PHE A 375 -11.07 0.41 10.86
CA PHE A 375 -9.86 0.29 11.68
C PHE A 375 -9.91 1.21 12.90
N ASN A 376 -9.85 0.63 14.10
CA ASN A 376 -9.88 1.35 15.36
C ASN A 376 -9.14 0.61 16.50
N GLN A 377 -8.02 -0.05 16.19
CA GLN A 377 -7.23 -0.79 17.18
C GLN A 377 -6.16 0.07 17.84
N ASP A 378 -5.88 -0.21 19.12
CA ASP A 378 -4.92 0.54 19.92
C ASP A 378 -3.48 0.34 19.38
N ILE A 379 -2.90 1.46 18.93
CA ILE A 379 -1.53 1.56 18.41
C ILE A 379 -0.74 2.64 19.16
N GLY A 380 -1.23 3.11 20.30
CA GLY A 380 -0.60 4.18 21.09
C GLY A 380 0.79 3.79 21.61
N ALA A 381 1.06 2.48 21.76
CA ALA A 381 2.33 1.94 22.21
C ALA A 381 3.43 1.85 21.14
N TRP A 382 3.12 2.15 19.86
CA TRP A 382 4.09 2.07 18.77
C TRP A 382 5.22 3.08 18.93
N ASN A 383 6.46 2.63 18.69
CA ASN A 383 7.61 3.52 18.58
C ASN A 383 7.75 4.04 17.13
N VAL A 384 7.21 5.23 16.88
CA VAL A 384 7.26 5.89 15.56
C VAL A 384 8.43 6.87 15.39
N SER A 385 9.44 6.85 16.28
CA SER A 385 10.51 7.86 16.29
C SER A 385 11.37 7.90 15.02
N SER A 386 11.35 6.84 14.21
CA SER A 386 12.12 6.75 12.95
C SER A 386 11.32 7.22 11.73
N VAL A 387 10.01 7.44 11.88
CA VAL A 387 9.12 7.77 10.77
C VAL A 387 9.35 9.20 10.30
N THR A 388 9.46 9.39 8.98
CA THR A 388 9.63 10.70 8.34
C THR A 388 8.41 11.13 7.52
N ASP A 389 7.59 10.19 7.07
CA ASP A 389 6.37 10.42 6.29
C ASP A 389 5.15 9.73 6.94
N MET A 390 4.14 10.52 7.30
CA MET A 390 2.82 10.10 7.79
C MET A 390 1.68 10.69 6.93
N GLY A 391 2.00 11.15 5.72
CA GLY A 391 1.06 11.76 4.80
C GLY A 391 -0.12 10.83 4.53
N GLY A 392 -1.32 11.29 4.87
CA GLY A 392 -2.57 10.58 4.63
C GLY A 392 -2.77 9.32 5.47
N MET A 393 -1.96 9.05 6.49
CA MET A 393 -1.97 7.79 7.25
C MET A 393 -3.38 7.33 7.64
N PHE A 394 -4.26 8.23 8.10
CA PHE A 394 -5.65 7.96 8.51
C PHE A 394 -6.69 8.69 7.63
N THR A 395 -6.36 9.06 6.39
CA THR A 395 -7.33 9.71 5.49
C THR A 395 -8.58 8.84 5.33
N ASN A 396 -9.76 9.35 5.65
CA ASN A 396 -11.04 8.62 5.59
C ASN A 396 -11.07 7.31 6.42
N ALA A 397 -10.22 7.16 7.44
CA ALA A 397 -10.34 6.13 8.47
C ALA A 397 -11.39 6.59 9.49
N ARG A 398 -12.67 6.31 9.19
CA ARG A 398 -13.81 6.97 9.85
C ARG A 398 -14.00 6.58 11.30
N ASP A 399 -13.69 5.34 11.66
CA ASP A 399 -13.90 4.82 13.01
C ASP A 399 -12.67 5.01 13.91
N PHE A 400 -11.52 5.40 13.34
CA PHE A 400 -10.27 5.54 14.09
C PHE A 400 -10.35 6.67 15.13
N ASN A 401 -10.19 6.33 16.41
CA ASN A 401 -10.22 7.27 17.52
C ASN A 401 -9.37 6.81 18.72
N GLN A 402 -8.21 6.17 18.46
CA GLN A 402 -7.32 5.68 19.51
C GLN A 402 -6.30 6.73 19.93
N ASP A 403 -5.95 6.71 21.23
CA ASP A 403 -4.97 7.62 21.80
C ASP A 403 -3.57 7.34 21.25
N ILE A 404 -2.98 8.39 20.67
CA ILE A 404 -1.65 8.39 20.04
C ILE A 404 -0.82 9.59 20.51
N GLU A 405 -1.21 10.23 21.62
CA GLU A 405 -0.50 11.41 22.15
C GLU A 405 0.96 11.08 22.52
N ALA A 406 1.21 9.84 22.95
CA ALA A 406 2.54 9.36 23.35
C ALA A 406 3.53 9.15 22.19
N TRP A 407 3.10 9.25 20.94
CA TRP A 407 3.97 9.06 19.78
C TRP A 407 5.06 10.13 19.69
N ASN A 408 6.31 9.70 19.51
CA ASN A 408 7.41 10.60 19.18
C ASN A 408 7.45 10.89 17.68
N VAL A 409 6.85 12.00 17.26
CA VAL A 409 6.79 12.43 15.85
C VAL A 409 7.88 13.45 15.47
N SER A 410 8.92 13.63 16.30
CA SER A 410 9.92 14.70 16.12
C SER A 410 10.73 14.64 14.81
N ASN A 411 10.74 13.48 14.14
CA ASN A 411 11.43 13.28 12.85
C ASN A 411 10.49 13.36 11.63
N VAL A 412 9.18 13.51 11.84
CA VAL A 412 8.20 13.57 10.76
C VAL A 412 8.29 14.92 10.04
N THR A 413 8.37 14.86 8.71
CA THR A 413 8.41 16.06 7.85
C THR A 413 7.13 16.28 7.04
N ASN A 414 6.33 15.23 6.84
CA ASN A 414 5.11 15.25 6.04
C ASN A 414 3.92 14.68 6.84
N MET A 415 2.89 15.51 7.05
CA MET A 415 1.61 15.15 7.67
C MET A 415 0.42 15.57 6.81
N ARG A 416 0.64 15.78 5.49
CA ARG A 416 -0.43 16.15 4.56
C ARG A 416 -1.58 15.17 4.67
N SER A 417 -2.81 15.67 4.85
CA SER A 417 -4.04 14.87 4.91
C SER A 417 -4.07 13.79 6.00
N MET A 418 -3.19 13.82 7.01
CA MET A 418 -3.04 12.72 7.98
C MET A 418 -4.36 12.23 8.58
N PHE A 419 -5.28 13.13 8.93
CA PHE A 419 -6.61 12.83 9.47
C PHE A 419 -7.75 13.40 8.60
N SER A 420 -7.49 13.67 7.31
CA SER A 420 -8.52 14.20 6.41
C SER A 420 -9.71 13.24 6.34
N ASN A 421 -10.92 13.71 6.64
CA ASN A 421 -12.17 12.93 6.70
C ASN A 421 -12.13 11.75 7.70
N ALA A 422 -11.22 11.76 8.68
CA ALA A 422 -11.23 10.84 9.81
C ALA A 422 -12.32 11.27 10.82
N SER A 423 -13.59 11.08 10.44
CA SER A 423 -14.75 11.69 11.11
C SER A 423 -14.92 11.32 12.58
N GLY A 424 -14.38 10.18 13.03
CA GLY A 424 -14.42 9.73 14.42
C GLY A 424 -13.27 10.21 15.29
N PHE A 425 -12.20 10.76 14.70
CA PHE A 425 -10.96 11.08 15.41
C PHE A 425 -11.10 12.34 16.27
N ASN A 426 -10.85 12.21 17.57
CA ASN A 426 -10.91 13.31 18.54
C ASN A 426 -10.02 13.04 19.77
N GLN A 427 -8.73 12.73 19.55
CA GLN A 427 -7.75 12.47 20.61
C GLN A 427 -6.74 13.63 20.75
N PRO A 428 -6.20 13.88 21.96
CA PRO A 428 -5.22 14.93 22.18
C PRO A 428 -3.94 14.69 21.38
N LEU A 429 -3.34 15.78 20.89
CA LEU A 429 -2.10 15.76 20.10
C LEU A 429 -1.12 16.86 20.53
N ASN A 430 -1.40 17.55 21.63
CA ASN A 430 -0.62 18.69 22.13
C ASN A 430 0.81 18.30 22.55
N ALA A 431 1.08 17.04 22.89
CA ALA A 431 2.42 16.58 23.23
C ALA A 431 3.34 16.36 22.01
N TRP A 432 2.81 16.38 20.79
CA TRP A 432 3.59 16.12 19.58
C TRP A 432 4.58 17.25 19.24
N ASP A 433 5.84 16.89 19.02
CA ASP A 433 6.83 17.79 18.44
C ASP A 433 6.73 17.78 16.91
N VAL A 434 6.04 18.77 16.36
CA VAL A 434 5.85 18.94 14.90
C VAL A 434 6.80 19.97 14.28
N SER A 435 7.92 20.29 14.96
CA SER A 435 8.85 21.36 14.54
C SER A 435 9.49 21.12 13.18
N LEU A 436 9.74 19.86 12.82
CA LEU A 436 10.29 19.49 11.51
C LEU A 436 9.24 19.33 10.41
N VAL A 437 7.95 19.32 10.73
CA VAL A 437 6.89 19.17 9.72
C VAL A 437 6.90 20.38 8.80
N THR A 438 6.92 20.12 7.50
CA THR A 438 6.94 21.13 6.43
C THR A 438 5.65 21.16 5.61
N ASN A 439 4.84 20.11 5.71
CA ASN A 439 3.57 19.96 4.97
C ASN A 439 2.45 19.47 5.90
N MET A 440 1.44 20.32 6.11
CA MET A 440 0.22 20.04 6.91
C MET A 440 -1.06 20.30 6.11
N ASP A 441 -0.97 20.36 4.77
CA ASP A 441 -2.13 20.61 3.92
C ASP A 441 -3.22 19.55 4.19
N ASN A 442 -4.46 20.01 4.39
CA ASN A 442 -5.66 19.19 4.63
C ASN A 442 -5.58 18.29 5.89
N MET A 443 -4.69 18.54 6.85
CA MET A 443 -4.43 17.62 7.96
C MET A 443 -5.69 17.17 8.71
N PHE A 444 -6.64 18.09 8.95
CA PHE A 444 -7.92 17.84 9.63
C PHE A 444 -9.13 18.26 8.77
N GLU A 445 -8.96 18.38 7.46
CA GLU A 445 -10.07 18.70 6.55
C GLU A 445 -11.18 17.64 6.70
N ASP A 446 -12.43 18.06 6.90
CA ASP A 446 -13.60 17.18 7.13
C ASP A 446 -13.49 16.22 8.35
N ALA A 447 -12.51 16.41 9.24
CA ALA A 447 -12.42 15.67 10.51
C ALA A 447 -13.46 16.20 11.51
N SER A 448 -14.73 15.85 11.29
CA SER A 448 -15.88 16.51 11.91
C SER A 448 -16.03 16.33 13.43
N SER A 449 -15.35 15.35 14.03
CA SER A 449 -15.30 15.20 15.49
C SER A 449 -14.06 15.86 16.13
N PHE A 450 -13.08 16.31 15.34
CA PHE A 450 -11.80 16.77 15.85
C PHE A 450 -11.94 18.14 16.53
N ASN A 451 -11.92 18.16 17.86
CA ASN A 451 -12.06 19.36 18.69
C ASN A 451 -11.03 19.38 19.83
N GLN A 452 -9.76 19.59 19.47
CA GLN A 452 -8.61 19.48 20.38
C GLN A 452 -7.72 20.72 20.35
N TYR A 453 -7.00 20.95 21.45
CA TYR A 453 -6.04 22.05 21.57
C TYR A 453 -4.71 21.72 20.86
N LEU A 454 -4.21 22.64 20.03
CA LEU A 454 -2.96 22.49 19.27
C LEU A 454 -1.95 23.62 19.50
N GLY A 455 -2.16 24.45 20.53
CA GLY A 455 -1.40 25.69 20.72
C GLY A 455 0.06 25.48 21.17
N SER A 456 0.44 24.27 21.58
CA SER A 456 1.83 23.90 21.89
C SER A 456 2.70 23.72 20.65
N TRP A 457 2.09 23.54 19.47
CA TRP A 457 2.81 23.21 18.25
C TRP A 457 3.66 24.36 17.73
N THR A 458 4.92 24.05 17.42
CA THR A 458 5.80 24.88 16.60
C THR A 458 6.13 24.09 15.33
N SER A 459 6.08 24.70 14.14
CA SER A 459 6.22 23.96 12.88
C SER A 459 6.82 24.83 11.78
N ASN A 460 7.60 24.20 10.89
CA ASN A 460 8.16 24.80 9.68
C ASN A 460 7.15 24.86 8.50
N ALA A 461 5.96 24.29 8.64
CA ALA A 461 4.91 24.35 7.63
C ALA A 461 4.37 25.79 7.49
N ILE A 462 4.81 26.45 6.43
CA ILE A 462 4.34 27.79 6.04
C ILE A 462 2.96 27.69 5.38
N ASN A 463 2.73 26.67 4.55
CA ASN A 463 1.44 26.44 3.93
C ASN A 463 0.68 25.35 4.68
N ARG A 464 -0.52 25.70 5.15
CA ARG A 464 -1.47 24.83 5.87
C ARG A 464 -2.82 24.93 5.18
N ASN A 465 -2.82 24.68 3.88
CA ASN A 465 -4.02 24.85 3.06
C ASN A 465 -5.08 23.84 3.50
N ASN A 466 -6.32 24.28 3.55
CA ASN A 466 -7.49 23.52 4.01
C ASN A 466 -7.35 22.80 5.37
N MET A 467 -6.39 23.18 6.23
CA MET A 467 -6.05 22.39 7.42
C MET A 467 -7.26 22.11 8.32
N PHE A 468 -8.16 23.07 8.48
CA PHE A 468 -9.31 22.96 9.39
C PHE A 468 -10.68 23.09 8.71
N ILE A 469 -10.76 23.09 7.38
CA ILE A 469 -12.03 23.21 6.68
C ILE A 469 -12.97 22.08 7.13
N ASN A 470 -14.16 22.43 7.59
CA ASN A 470 -15.17 21.51 8.12
C ASN A 470 -14.70 20.59 9.27
N SER A 471 -13.62 20.96 9.98
CA SER A 471 -13.23 20.26 11.20
C SER A 471 -14.23 20.50 12.34
N GLY A 472 -14.20 19.64 13.36
CA GLY A 472 -15.05 19.75 14.55
C GLY A 472 -14.61 20.83 15.54
N MET A 473 -13.59 21.62 15.24
CA MET A 473 -12.96 22.54 16.18
C MET A 473 -13.91 23.67 16.55
N ASP A 474 -14.25 23.76 17.84
CA ASP A 474 -15.12 24.81 18.34
C ASP A 474 -14.36 26.12 18.59
N CYS A 475 -15.12 27.15 18.97
CA CYS A 475 -14.54 28.47 19.19
C CYS A 475 -13.50 28.51 20.31
N ASN A 476 -13.63 27.67 21.33
CA ASN A 476 -12.73 27.67 22.48
C ASN A 476 -11.40 27.03 22.12
N LYS A 477 -11.42 25.85 21.50
CA LYS A 477 -10.21 25.15 21.06
C LYS A 477 -9.46 25.92 19.99
N TYR A 478 -10.18 26.54 19.06
CA TYR A 478 -9.56 27.39 18.05
C TYR A 478 -8.93 28.64 18.66
N SER A 479 -9.63 29.33 19.57
CA SER A 479 -9.12 30.51 20.29
C SER A 479 -7.87 30.19 21.11
N ALA A 480 -7.90 29.10 21.88
CA ALA A 480 -6.75 28.66 22.68
C ALA A 480 -5.55 28.28 21.79
N THR A 481 -5.80 27.61 20.66
CA THR A 481 -4.76 27.25 19.69
C THR A 481 -4.07 28.49 19.11
N LEU A 482 -4.84 29.53 18.76
CA LEU A 482 -4.29 30.80 18.26
C LEU A 482 -3.42 31.52 19.31
N ILE A 483 -3.87 31.56 20.58
CA ILE A 483 -3.08 32.11 21.69
C ILE A 483 -1.76 31.35 21.84
N GLY A 484 -1.83 30.02 21.86
CA GLY A 484 -0.64 29.18 21.98
C GLY A 484 0.34 29.39 20.82
N TRP A 485 -0.15 29.50 19.58
CA TRP A 485 0.72 29.78 18.44
C TRP A 485 1.34 31.18 18.49
N GLU A 486 0.62 32.20 18.95
CA GLU A 486 1.23 33.51 19.18
C GLU A 486 2.36 33.39 20.22
N THR A 487 2.15 32.69 21.31
CA THR A 487 3.18 32.58 22.37
C THR A 487 4.36 31.68 22.00
N ASN A 488 4.12 30.53 21.35
CA ASN A 488 5.09 29.45 21.22
C ASN A 488 5.84 29.43 19.88
N THR A 489 5.24 29.93 18.79
CA THR A 489 5.91 29.92 17.47
C THR A 489 6.45 31.29 17.09
N SER A 490 7.56 31.30 16.36
CA SER A 490 8.11 32.50 15.70
C SER A 490 7.92 32.47 14.18
N ALA A 491 7.06 31.58 13.66
CA ALA A 491 6.83 31.43 12.23
C ALA A 491 6.18 32.69 11.64
N ASN A 492 6.70 33.13 10.49
CA ASN A 492 6.19 34.26 9.73
C ASN A 492 5.69 33.81 8.36
N ASN A 493 4.76 34.57 7.78
CA ASN A 493 4.20 34.32 6.44
C ASN A 493 3.38 33.03 6.32
N VAL A 494 2.83 32.52 7.43
CA VAL A 494 2.02 31.30 7.42
C VAL A 494 0.69 31.55 6.69
N ILE A 495 0.30 30.62 5.84
CA ILE A 495 -1.03 30.54 5.20
C ILE A 495 -1.81 29.44 5.90
N LEU A 496 -2.98 29.78 6.43
CA LEU A 496 -3.86 28.87 7.16
C LEU A 496 -5.29 29.03 6.65
N ASP A 497 -5.89 27.93 6.20
CA ASP A 497 -7.33 27.93 5.89
C ASP A 497 -8.11 27.31 7.05
N ALA A 498 -9.03 28.11 7.59
CA ALA A 498 -9.86 27.80 8.75
C ALA A 498 -11.32 28.21 8.47
N ASP A 499 -11.80 27.91 7.26
CA ASP A 499 -13.13 28.32 6.79
C ASP A 499 -14.24 27.74 7.68
N GLY A 500 -15.17 28.61 8.09
CA GLY A 500 -16.26 28.28 9.00
C GLY A 500 -15.91 28.28 10.48
N LEU A 501 -14.62 28.35 10.86
CA LEU A 501 -14.24 28.43 12.27
C LEU A 501 -14.46 29.83 12.85
N GLN A 502 -14.72 29.87 14.17
CA GLN A 502 -14.89 31.12 14.92
C GLN A 502 -13.83 31.26 16.00
N TYR A 503 -13.32 32.48 16.21
CA TYR A 503 -12.46 32.81 17.38
C TYR A 503 -13.17 33.83 18.29
N GLY A 504 -12.87 33.80 19.58
CA GLY A 504 -13.47 34.67 20.57
C GLY A 504 -13.04 36.12 20.43
N THR A 505 -13.91 37.07 20.78
CA THR A 505 -13.58 38.50 20.71
C THR A 505 -12.40 38.89 21.61
N ASN A 506 -12.17 38.12 22.68
CA ASN A 506 -11.02 38.22 23.58
C ASN A 506 -9.67 37.88 22.92
N VAL A 507 -9.68 37.21 21.77
CA VAL A 507 -8.46 36.78 21.03
C VAL A 507 -8.18 37.67 19.81
N ALA A 508 -8.95 38.75 19.63
CA ALA A 508 -8.78 39.65 18.47
C ALA A 508 -7.37 40.26 18.40
N ASP A 509 -6.77 40.63 19.53
CA ASP A 509 -5.41 41.20 19.57
C ASP A 509 -4.34 40.17 19.17
N VAL A 510 -4.52 38.91 19.58
CA VAL A 510 -3.66 37.77 19.19
C VAL A 510 -3.76 37.53 17.68
N VAL A 511 -4.96 37.52 17.12
CA VAL A 511 -5.17 37.40 15.66
C VAL A 511 -4.49 38.56 14.93
N ASN A 512 -4.61 39.79 15.44
CA ASN A 512 -3.96 40.96 14.86
C ASN A 512 -2.43 40.85 14.89
N GLU A 513 -1.84 40.31 15.94
CA GLU A 513 -0.39 40.04 16.04
C GLU A 513 0.05 39.04 14.96
N LEU A 514 -0.63 37.90 14.85
CA LEU A 514 -0.33 36.88 13.84
C LEU A 514 -0.44 37.44 12.42
N VAL A 515 -1.53 38.13 12.10
CA VAL A 515 -1.80 38.63 10.74
C VAL A 515 -0.92 39.83 10.38
N ASN A 516 -0.89 40.87 11.22
CA ASN A 516 -0.27 42.14 10.85
C ASN A 516 1.24 42.17 11.14
N ASN A 517 1.66 41.57 12.26
CA ASN A 517 3.06 41.64 12.68
C ASN A 517 3.87 40.42 12.22
N ARG A 518 3.23 39.24 12.15
CA ARG A 518 3.86 38.01 11.63
C ARG A 518 3.50 37.67 10.18
N SER A 519 2.71 38.53 9.52
CA SER A 519 2.32 38.38 8.12
C SER A 519 1.56 37.08 7.81
N TRP A 520 0.79 36.55 8.78
CA TRP A 520 -0.04 35.38 8.53
C TRP A 520 -1.22 35.74 7.62
N THR A 521 -1.62 34.80 6.77
CA THR A 521 -2.86 34.84 6.01
C THR A 521 -3.78 33.76 6.56
N ILE A 522 -4.82 34.14 7.32
CA ILE A 522 -5.81 33.22 7.87
C ILE A 522 -7.13 33.39 7.11
N ASN A 523 -7.52 32.39 6.33
CA ASN A 523 -8.68 32.45 5.45
C ASN A 523 -9.93 31.83 6.10
N GLY A 524 -11.09 32.47 5.91
CA GLY A 524 -12.40 31.91 6.21
C GLY A 524 -12.83 31.87 7.68
N HIS A 525 -11.92 32.13 8.63
CA HIS A 525 -12.31 32.27 10.03
C HIS A 525 -13.06 33.60 10.30
N THR A 526 -13.89 33.65 11.34
CA THR A 526 -14.62 34.87 11.74
C THR A 526 -14.59 35.10 13.25
N PRO A 527 -14.69 36.34 13.76
CA PRO A 527 -14.93 36.54 15.18
C PRO A 527 -16.32 35.98 15.56
N SER A 528 -16.41 35.35 16.72
CA SER A 528 -17.68 34.92 17.29
C SER A 528 -18.48 36.13 17.82
N ALA A 529 -19.70 35.89 18.30
CA ALA A 529 -20.57 36.95 18.83
C ALA A 529 -20.12 37.49 20.21
N GLY A 530 -19.14 36.88 20.86
CA GLY A 530 -18.68 37.24 22.19
C GLY A 530 -17.32 36.64 22.52
N GLU A 531 -16.95 36.64 23.80
CA GLU A 531 -15.72 35.98 24.23
C GLU A 531 -15.89 34.46 24.12
N CYS A 532 -14.86 33.78 23.62
CA CYS A 532 -14.80 32.31 23.67
C CYS A 532 -13.93 31.99 24.88
N ARG A 533 -14.60 31.59 25.95
CA ARG A 533 -14.02 31.40 27.27
C ARG A 533 -14.13 29.94 27.66
N LEU A 534 -13.04 29.49 28.25
CA LEU A 534 -13.02 28.29 29.07
C LEU A 534 -13.89 28.56 30.31
N PHE A 535 -14.22 27.52 31.08
CA PHE A 535 -14.98 27.67 32.31
C PHE A 535 -14.39 28.80 33.20
N GLU A 536 -15.25 29.52 33.91
CA GLU A 536 -14.87 30.62 34.80
C GLU A 536 -15.16 30.23 36.25
N ILE A 537 -14.37 30.78 37.18
CA ILE A 537 -14.71 30.80 38.59
C ILE A 537 -15.70 31.95 38.81
N ASP A 538 -16.89 31.65 39.30
CA ASP A 538 -17.84 32.69 39.70
C ASP A 538 -17.27 33.55 40.82
N ALA A 539 -17.53 34.86 40.74
CA ALA A 539 -17.01 35.82 41.71
C ALA A 539 -17.32 35.41 43.16
N ILE A 540 -16.29 35.35 44.00
CA ILE A 540 -16.41 35.01 45.42
C ILE A 540 -16.54 36.30 46.22
N ALA A 541 -17.63 36.43 46.96
CA ALA A 541 -17.86 37.63 47.76
C ALA A 541 -16.84 37.75 48.91
N ASN A 542 -16.35 38.98 49.13
CA ASN A 542 -15.58 39.31 50.32
C ASN A 542 -16.33 38.90 51.59
N ALA A 543 -15.59 38.38 52.56
CA ALA A 543 -16.15 37.83 53.79
C ALA A 543 -15.71 38.61 55.02
N ASN A 544 -16.54 38.57 56.06
CA ASN A 544 -16.16 39.00 57.39
C ASN A 544 -16.15 37.77 58.31
N VAL A 545 -15.14 37.67 59.16
CA VAL A 545 -15.05 36.63 60.19
C VAL A 545 -14.76 37.29 61.53
N ASN A 546 -15.45 36.87 62.57
CA ASN A 546 -15.11 37.31 63.92
C ASN A 546 -13.70 36.83 64.26
N GLU A 547 -12.96 37.64 65.00
CA GLU A 547 -11.67 37.20 65.52
C GLU A 547 -11.75 35.86 66.28
N ASN A 548 -10.60 35.19 66.35
CA ASN A 548 -10.43 33.86 66.95
C ASN A 548 -11.31 32.75 66.30
N SER A 549 -12.06 33.07 65.24
CA SER A 549 -12.90 32.13 64.51
C SER A 549 -12.23 31.71 63.20
N VAL A 550 -12.27 30.42 62.89
CA VAL A 550 -11.79 29.89 61.60
C VAL A 550 -12.67 30.40 60.48
N TYR A 551 -12.06 30.87 59.39
CA TYR A 551 -12.76 31.17 58.14
C TYR A 551 -12.72 29.96 57.21
N THR A 552 -13.83 29.71 56.52
CA THR A 552 -13.95 28.72 55.45
C THR A 552 -14.79 29.32 54.33
N SER A 553 -14.28 29.29 53.10
CA SER A 553 -15.00 29.79 51.92
C SER A 553 -16.12 28.83 51.51
N VAL A 554 -16.97 29.30 50.61
CA VAL A 554 -17.82 28.41 49.82
C VAL A 554 -16.96 27.56 48.87
N THR A 555 -17.51 26.45 48.36
CA THR A 555 -16.97 25.79 47.18
C THR A 555 -17.11 26.74 45.99
N PRO A 556 -16.03 27.07 45.26
CA PRO A 556 -16.11 27.91 44.08
C PRO A 556 -17.11 27.30 43.07
N ASN A 557 -18.06 28.11 42.62
CA ASN A 557 -18.96 27.68 41.55
C ASN A 557 -18.26 27.96 40.21
N LEU A 558 -18.39 27.04 39.27
CA LEU A 558 -17.87 27.23 37.92
C LEU A 558 -19.03 27.56 36.97
N SER A 559 -18.84 28.55 36.12
CA SER A 559 -19.77 28.91 35.04
C SER A 559 -19.06 28.93 33.69
N GLY A 560 -19.80 29.26 32.63
CA GLY A 560 -19.32 29.08 31.26
C GLY A 560 -19.41 27.62 30.82
N ASP A 561 -18.39 27.14 30.11
CA ASP A 561 -18.35 25.79 29.60
C ASP A 561 -18.04 24.75 30.68
N THR A 562 -18.30 23.47 30.38
CA THR A 562 -18.00 22.40 31.33
C THR A 562 -16.50 22.10 31.32
N PRO A 563 -15.79 22.14 32.47
CA PRO A 563 -14.38 21.79 32.55
C PRO A 563 -14.11 20.36 32.04
N ILE A 564 -12.96 20.15 31.39
CA ILE A 564 -12.59 18.83 30.86
C ILE A 564 -11.84 18.05 31.94
N GLY A 565 -12.37 16.88 32.31
CA GLY A 565 -11.75 16.03 33.33
C GLY A 565 -11.90 16.60 34.74
N ASN A 566 -10.89 16.40 35.59
CA ASN A 566 -10.93 16.88 36.96
C ASN A 566 -10.39 18.30 37.05
N VAL A 567 -11.07 19.16 37.80
CA VAL A 567 -10.56 20.50 38.12
C VAL A 567 -9.69 20.43 39.37
N THR A 568 -8.47 20.96 39.26
CA THR A 568 -7.53 21.13 40.36
C THR A 568 -7.49 22.58 40.77
N TYR A 569 -7.57 22.85 42.07
CA TYR A 569 -7.54 24.20 42.64
C TYR A 569 -6.24 24.46 43.40
N THR A 570 -5.64 25.62 43.18
CA THR A 570 -4.41 26.05 43.87
C THR A 570 -4.53 27.49 44.34
N ILE A 571 -3.88 27.82 45.47
CA ILE A 571 -3.66 29.23 45.84
C ILE A 571 -2.56 29.76 44.93
N SER A 572 -2.88 30.74 44.09
CA SER A 572 -1.99 31.30 43.08
C SER A 572 -1.41 32.66 43.48
N GLY A 573 -2.06 33.37 44.41
CA GLY A 573 -1.64 34.71 44.80
C GLY A 573 -2.41 35.29 45.99
N GLY A 574 -2.37 36.61 46.12
CA GLY A 574 -2.84 37.38 47.29
C GLY A 574 -1.69 37.74 48.24
N ALA A 575 -1.76 38.94 48.85
CA ALA A 575 -0.73 39.41 49.78
C ALA A 575 -0.56 38.49 50.99
N ASP A 576 -1.63 37.79 51.35
CA ASP A 576 -1.72 36.95 52.56
C ASP A 576 -1.86 35.46 52.21
N ALA A 577 -1.46 35.05 51.00
CA ALA A 577 -1.60 33.67 50.51
C ALA A 577 -1.08 32.60 51.50
N ALA A 578 -0.01 32.90 52.22
CA ALA A 578 0.60 32.00 53.20
C ALA A 578 -0.27 31.74 54.45
N ASP A 579 -1.27 32.59 54.69
CA ASP A 579 -2.19 32.50 55.81
C ASP A 579 -3.41 31.60 55.54
N PHE A 580 -3.55 31.16 54.28
CA PHE A 580 -4.64 30.32 53.81
C PHE A 580 -4.18 28.90 53.44
N THR A 581 -5.13 27.99 53.42
CA THR A 581 -4.99 26.62 52.89
C THR A 581 -6.14 26.33 51.94
N ILE A 582 -5.94 25.50 50.93
CA ILE A 582 -6.97 25.14 49.95
C ILE A 582 -7.10 23.61 49.81
N ASN A 583 -8.32 23.13 49.66
CA ASN A 583 -8.56 21.76 49.19
C ASN A 583 -8.43 21.70 47.66
N GLY A 584 -7.39 21.03 47.16
CA GLY A 584 -7.10 21.00 45.73
C GLY A 584 -8.15 20.34 44.83
N THR A 585 -9.15 19.63 45.38
CA THR A 585 -10.25 19.02 44.62
C THR A 585 -11.54 19.83 44.71
N THR A 586 -11.79 20.50 45.84
CA THR A 586 -13.06 21.22 46.07
C THR A 586 -12.93 22.74 46.01
N GLY A 587 -11.71 23.28 45.90
CA GLY A 587 -11.44 24.71 45.88
C GLY A 587 -11.77 25.46 47.17
N VAL A 588 -12.17 24.76 48.24
CA VAL A 588 -12.54 25.39 49.52
C VAL A 588 -11.27 25.90 50.21
N VAL A 589 -11.25 27.19 50.48
CA VAL A 589 -10.17 27.89 51.17
C VAL A 589 -10.48 28.02 52.66
N SER A 590 -9.47 27.86 53.52
CA SER A 590 -9.58 28.01 54.97
C SER A 590 -8.43 28.84 55.55
N MET A 591 -8.77 29.67 56.54
CA MET A 591 -7.81 30.46 57.32
C MET A 591 -8.04 30.17 58.81
N VAL A 592 -6.95 29.95 59.55
CA VAL A 592 -7.02 29.79 61.02
C VAL A 592 -7.59 31.05 61.67
N GLY A 593 -8.15 30.92 62.88
CA GLY A 593 -8.61 32.08 63.63
C GLY A 593 -7.50 33.11 63.81
N ARG A 594 -7.82 34.38 63.54
CA ARG A 594 -6.91 35.52 63.65
C ARG A 594 -7.36 36.42 64.80
N ASP A 595 -6.39 36.96 65.50
CA ASP A 595 -6.56 37.90 66.62
C ASP A 595 -6.63 39.33 66.04
N PHE A 596 -7.69 40.08 66.33
CA PHE A 596 -7.89 41.42 65.74
C PHE A 596 -6.88 42.44 66.29
N GLU A 597 -6.48 42.30 67.55
CA GLU A 597 -5.49 43.16 68.21
C GLU A 597 -4.04 42.80 67.81
N SER A 598 -3.83 41.64 67.18
CA SER A 598 -2.54 41.20 66.65
C SER A 598 -2.65 40.70 65.20
N PRO A 599 -2.91 41.61 64.23
CA PRO A 599 -3.09 41.25 62.83
C PRO A 599 -1.81 40.60 62.25
N ALA A 600 -1.98 39.51 61.52
CA ALA A 600 -0.90 38.73 60.90
C ALA A 600 -0.79 38.95 59.39
N ASP A 601 -1.74 39.68 58.82
CA ASP A 601 -1.78 40.13 57.43
C ASP A 601 -0.60 41.06 57.11
N ALA A 602 -0.23 41.08 55.83
CA ALA A 602 1.00 41.69 55.34
C ALA A 602 1.09 43.20 55.63
N ASN A 603 -0.05 43.89 55.69
CA ASN A 603 -0.13 45.33 55.88
C ASN A 603 -0.75 45.74 57.24
N THR A 604 -1.13 44.76 58.08
CA THR A 604 -1.68 44.93 59.43
C THR A 604 -2.98 45.73 59.52
N ASP A 605 -3.84 45.66 58.49
CA ASP A 605 -5.13 46.35 58.43
C ASP A 605 -6.34 45.45 58.74
N ASN A 606 -6.11 44.18 59.09
CA ASN A 606 -7.09 43.14 59.37
C ASN A 606 -7.89 42.67 58.13
N VAL A 607 -7.42 42.97 56.91
CA VAL A 607 -8.00 42.52 55.64
C VAL A 607 -7.03 41.59 54.94
N TYR A 608 -7.38 40.30 54.87
CA TYR A 608 -6.53 39.26 54.29
C TYR A 608 -6.92 39.04 52.82
N GLU A 609 -5.97 39.17 51.90
CA GLU A 609 -6.13 39.04 50.45
C GLU A 609 -5.69 37.66 49.94
N ILE A 610 -6.53 37.03 49.12
CA ILE A 610 -6.27 35.70 48.54
C ILE A 610 -6.66 35.64 47.07
N GLU A 611 -5.86 34.96 46.25
CA GLU A 611 -6.17 34.59 44.87
C GLU A 611 -6.01 33.09 44.68
N ILE A 612 -6.98 32.47 44.01
CA ILE A 612 -6.95 31.05 43.62
C ILE A 612 -6.96 30.89 42.10
N THR A 613 -6.44 29.77 41.62
CA THR A 613 -6.58 29.31 40.23
C THR A 613 -7.29 27.95 40.20
N ALA A 614 -8.22 27.77 39.28
CA ALA A 614 -8.82 26.47 38.93
C ALA A 614 -8.26 26.03 37.57
N THR A 615 -7.79 24.80 37.44
CA THR A 615 -7.21 24.26 36.21
C THR A 615 -7.80 22.89 35.88
N ASP A 616 -8.26 22.67 34.65
CA ASP A 616 -8.77 21.36 34.18
C ASP A 616 -7.67 20.48 33.57
N ASN A 617 -8.02 19.26 33.11
CA ASN A 617 -7.05 18.30 32.57
C ASN A 617 -6.43 18.72 31.23
N ASP A 618 -6.99 19.72 30.56
CA ASP A 618 -6.49 20.26 29.29
C ASP A 618 -5.79 21.61 29.52
N ASN A 619 -5.34 21.84 30.76
CA ASN A 619 -4.64 23.04 31.21
C ASN A 619 -5.44 24.35 31.04
N ASN A 620 -6.75 24.26 30.87
CA ASN A 620 -7.62 25.42 30.86
C ASN A 620 -7.76 25.94 32.29
N SER A 621 -7.62 27.24 32.49
CA SER A 621 -7.66 27.80 33.84
C SER A 621 -8.30 29.17 33.93
N ASP A 622 -8.86 29.45 35.10
CA ASP A 622 -9.34 30.78 35.49
C ASP A 622 -8.94 31.09 36.93
N THR A 623 -8.86 32.37 37.27
CA THR A 623 -8.40 32.88 38.58
C THR A 623 -9.44 33.76 39.23
N GLU A 624 -9.56 33.68 40.56
CA GLU A 624 -10.46 34.54 41.33
C GLU A 624 -9.80 35.08 42.61
N THR A 625 -10.09 36.34 42.92
CA THR A 625 -9.55 37.08 44.08
C THR A 625 -10.65 37.61 44.97
N TRP A 626 -10.52 37.46 46.30
CA TRP A 626 -11.39 38.12 47.28
C TRP A 626 -10.64 38.43 48.58
N THR A 627 -11.31 39.13 49.50
CA THR A 627 -10.76 39.46 50.82
C THR A 627 -11.56 38.89 51.99
N VAL A 628 -10.87 38.65 53.10
CA VAL A 628 -11.46 38.22 54.37
C VAL A 628 -11.08 39.23 55.46
N THR A 629 -12.06 39.98 55.94
CA THR A 629 -11.86 40.95 57.02
C THR A 629 -12.11 40.29 58.37
N VAL A 630 -11.13 40.40 59.27
CA VAL A 630 -11.28 39.99 60.67
C VAL A 630 -11.94 41.13 61.44
N THR A 631 -13.02 40.84 62.17
CA THR A 631 -13.76 41.86 62.93
C THR A 631 -13.59 41.66 64.42
N ASP A 632 -13.26 42.76 65.11
CA ASP A 632 -13.22 42.91 66.56
C ASP A 632 -14.48 42.35 67.24
N GLN A 633 -14.27 41.54 68.28
CA GLN A 633 -15.27 41.13 69.24
C GLN A 633 -14.86 41.63 70.63
N ILE A 634 -15.79 42.33 71.30
CA ILE A 634 -15.55 42.83 72.66
C ILE A 634 -15.20 41.67 73.61
N GLU A 635 -13.93 41.56 73.96
CA GLU A 635 -13.43 40.58 74.90
C GLU A 635 -13.62 41.07 76.35
N VAL A 636 -14.37 40.32 77.16
CA VAL A 636 -14.52 40.63 78.58
C VAL A 636 -13.39 39.94 79.35
N ALA A 637 -12.41 40.72 79.79
CA ALA A 637 -11.32 40.23 80.62
C ALA A 637 -11.86 39.73 81.98
N ASN A 638 -11.97 38.40 82.14
CA ASN A 638 -12.29 37.77 83.41
C ASN A 638 -11.02 37.42 84.17
N PHE A 639 -10.64 38.27 85.13
CA PHE A 639 -9.62 37.93 86.11
C PHE A 639 -10.24 37.07 87.23
N THR A 640 -9.64 35.92 87.50
CA THR A 640 -9.88 35.16 88.74
C THR A 640 -8.66 35.35 89.64
N ILE A 641 -8.90 35.70 90.91
CA ILE A 641 -7.87 35.87 91.95
C ILE A 641 -7.45 34.50 92.48
#